data_AF-A0A7D5V665-F1
#
_entry.id   AF-A0A7D5V665-F1
#
_cell.length_a   1.000
_cell.length_b   1.000
_cell.length_c   1.000
_cell.angle_alpha   90.00
_cell.angle_beta   90.00
_cell.angle_gamma   90.00
#
_symmetry.space_group_name_H-M   'P 1'
#
loop_
_entity.id
_entity.type
_entity.pdbx_description
1 polymer ?
#
loop_
_entity_poly.entity_id
_entity_poly.type
_entity_poly.pdbx_seq_one_letter_code
_entity_poly.pdbx_strand_id
1 'polypeptide(L)'
;MLRAAVTLFSASLGAITATAQATTGGDPASLGAITATAQATTGGDSASLEDITPPAQATTGGDFNITGAQLYPEKCVFDSKRDVMYCSELYESKIAVVDLKTKTIVKTIDFPGLSGDADYHASGVLIQGKDRLISSINTGAAFETSGGNITGTNYLLITDLETGEEKARVNVTDVTNGTYGGPQDFATDTCGNIYQVFTYPGAIIKVTPSLKVIPWYLSKETNSTKAGFTGIASRGNMLLTSNEQQGGKIIRFDAHNKTGDPFEVPIANNGMLGRFLDGILLPAKYNGTVLLVTSSQNGTTVVESKDGEWNSAEILGIVPNPYWENEQGFSTQTFDREDRIYQMFEWFLDSRAPANLNGLSGNRTVFPFQDITDAVDKLPIRLIGDVKEVTVLPPSLAQEIRNDKRLSFNQWTFKAFHGHLPGFEAFAAGTGGSNLVQTVVTKDLTKFLNKITEPLAEETAMALEELLTNKTEWHTIAMRDVVLQLVARISSRVFLGTELCRNETWLRVTRDYTVTGFLAGEELRLWPEFTRPLVHWFLPSCRKLRREVNEARCAIQSTLARRQQLKQDLVAAGKDVPEYDDAIEWFEKAAKGAPCDMTALQLSLSLAAIHTTTDLLTQVLTRISQNLDILGPLREEITSVLADEGWSKTSLHKMKLLDSVIKESQRMKPGEIVSMMRLAVEDVQLSDGTFIPKNTGVAVSSHRMWDPDLHHDPNHWDGFRFYKMRDDPGKQNVSQLVFASPDYLAFGYGQNACPGRFFASNEIKIALAQIITKYDFELQEGSVPQIHKHGFGLRGDPLLKLRVRRLAKGI
;
A
#
# COMPACT_ATOMS: atom_id res chain seq x y z
N MET A 1 -3.11 28.26 -16.89
CA MET A 1 -2.70 27.77 -15.55
C MET A 1 -3.49 28.39 -14.39
N LEU A 2 -3.75 29.71 -14.33
CA LEU A 2 -4.57 30.30 -13.25
C LEU A 2 -6.06 29.89 -13.25
N ARG A 3 -6.69 29.59 -14.40
CA ARG A 3 -8.11 29.16 -14.48
C ARG A 3 -8.35 27.69 -14.08
N ALA A 4 -7.37 26.81 -14.27
CA ALA A 4 -7.46 25.41 -13.83
C ALA A 4 -7.33 25.30 -12.29
N ALA A 5 -6.51 26.15 -11.68
CA ALA A 5 -6.39 26.26 -10.23
C ALA A 5 -7.71 26.72 -9.56
N VAL A 6 -8.47 27.64 -10.18
CA VAL A 6 -9.75 28.15 -9.66
C VAL A 6 -10.89 27.12 -9.74
N THR A 7 -10.82 26.19 -10.71
CA THR A 7 -11.86 25.15 -10.92
C THR A 7 -11.66 23.96 -9.96
N LEU A 8 -10.41 23.60 -9.65
CA LEU A 8 -10.08 22.68 -8.56
C LEU A 8 -10.33 23.31 -7.17
N PHE A 9 -10.17 24.64 -7.04
CA PHE A 9 -10.50 25.38 -5.81
C PHE A 9 -11.98 25.30 -5.42
N SER A 10 -12.89 25.13 -6.39
CA SER A 10 -14.35 25.10 -6.16
C SER A 10 -14.86 23.70 -5.79
N ALA A 11 -14.26 22.63 -6.32
CA ALA A 11 -14.58 21.25 -5.95
C ALA A 11 -14.08 20.88 -4.54
N SER A 12 -12.88 21.33 -4.16
CA SER A 12 -12.32 21.12 -2.82
C SER A 12 -13.03 21.91 -1.72
N LEU A 13 -13.59 23.08 -2.06
CA LEU A 13 -14.45 23.83 -1.13
C LEU A 13 -15.79 23.13 -0.92
N GLY A 14 -16.38 22.49 -1.93
CA GLY A 14 -17.73 21.90 -1.87
C GLY A 14 -17.89 20.77 -0.83
N ALA A 15 -16.83 19.99 -0.57
CA ALA A 15 -16.86 18.93 0.44
C ALA A 15 -16.57 19.44 1.87
N ILE A 16 -15.95 20.62 2.02
CA ILE A 16 -15.51 21.20 3.30
C ILE A 16 -16.40 22.39 3.73
N THR A 17 -17.10 23.06 2.82
CA THR A 17 -18.08 24.12 3.16
C THR A 17 -19.39 23.56 3.71
N ALA A 18 -19.71 22.29 3.44
CA ALA A 18 -20.83 21.59 4.07
C ALA A 18 -20.67 21.51 5.61
N THR A 19 -19.44 21.49 6.12
CA THR A 19 -19.12 21.49 7.56
C THR A 19 -19.12 22.89 8.19
N ALA A 20 -19.11 23.98 7.40
CA ALA A 20 -19.10 25.36 7.91
C ALA A 20 -20.47 26.05 7.82
N GLN A 21 -21.38 25.63 6.94
CA GLN A 21 -22.70 26.26 6.78
C GLN A 21 -23.80 25.72 7.70
N ALA A 22 -23.55 24.63 8.45
CA ALA A 22 -24.52 24.10 9.42
C ALA A 22 -24.62 24.91 10.73
N THR A 23 -23.83 25.99 10.89
CA THR A 23 -23.76 26.78 12.15
C THR A 23 -24.35 28.20 12.05
N THR A 24 -24.94 28.60 10.92
CA THR A 24 -25.62 29.90 10.81
C THR A 24 -27.01 29.71 10.21
N GLY A 25 -28.05 29.72 11.05
CA GLY A 25 -29.44 29.68 10.63
C GLY A 25 -29.81 30.89 9.77
N GLY A 26 -30.32 30.64 8.57
CA GLY A 26 -30.88 31.62 7.65
C GLY A 26 -31.72 30.94 6.57
N ASP A 27 -32.98 31.33 6.51
CA ASP A 27 -34.11 30.79 5.72
C ASP A 27 -33.85 30.77 4.18
N PRO A 28 -34.21 29.70 3.42
CA PRO A 28 -33.99 29.66 1.98
C PRO A 28 -35.27 30.04 1.21
N ALA A 29 -35.33 31.27 0.70
CA ALA A 29 -36.32 31.67 -0.30
C ALA A 29 -35.68 32.40 -1.48
N SER A 30 -36.07 31.96 -2.67
CA SER A 30 -35.89 32.57 -3.99
C SER A 30 -34.51 32.44 -4.67
N LEU A 31 -34.46 31.58 -5.70
CA LEU A 31 -34.09 31.99 -7.06
C LEU A 31 -34.52 30.89 -8.03
N GLY A 32 -35.49 31.25 -8.87
CA GLY A 32 -36.23 30.36 -9.73
C GLY A 32 -35.50 29.98 -11.03
N ALA A 33 -35.87 28.78 -11.49
CA ALA A 33 -36.25 28.42 -12.85
C ALA A 33 -35.51 29.09 -14.03
N ILE A 34 -34.75 28.26 -14.74
CA ILE A 34 -34.85 28.21 -16.20
C ILE A 34 -35.16 26.76 -16.60
N THR A 35 -36.43 26.53 -16.87
CA THR A 35 -36.99 25.32 -17.48
C THR A 35 -36.82 25.43 -18.99
N ALA A 36 -36.18 24.45 -19.63
CA ALA A 36 -36.33 24.21 -21.06
C ALA A 36 -36.72 22.73 -21.24
N THR A 37 -37.98 22.54 -21.59
CA THR A 37 -38.65 21.30 -21.99
C THR A 37 -38.11 20.75 -23.31
N ALA A 38 -37.90 19.44 -23.40
CA ALA A 38 -38.06 18.70 -24.64
C ALA A 38 -38.46 17.24 -24.35
N GLN A 39 -39.51 16.81 -25.04
CA GLN A 39 -40.33 15.62 -24.82
C GLN A 39 -39.64 14.32 -25.25
N ALA A 40 -40.03 13.24 -24.59
CA ALA A 40 -39.78 11.87 -25.01
C ALA A 40 -40.30 11.61 -26.43
N THR A 41 -39.43 11.09 -27.29
CA THR A 41 -39.81 10.31 -28.46
C THR A 41 -38.94 9.06 -28.53
N THR A 42 -39.61 7.97 -28.87
CA THR A 42 -39.17 6.58 -28.92
C THR A 42 -38.24 6.30 -30.10
N GLY A 43 -37.21 5.46 -29.88
CA GLY A 43 -36.66 4.57 -30.91
C GLY A 43 -35.18 4.78 -31.27
N GLY A 44 -34.42 3.68 -31.27
CA GLY A 44 -33.22 3.51 -32.09
C GLY A 44 -31.88 3.61 -31.35
N ASP A 45 -31.24 2.45 -31.20
CA ASP A 45 -29.85 2.16 -30.86
C ASP A 45 -28.82 3.31 -30.91
N SER A 46 -28.17 3.56 -29.77
CA SER A 46 -26.70 3.68 -29.63
C SER A 46 -26.33 3.91 -28.16
N ALA A 47 -25.81 2.90 -27.47
CA ALA A 47 -25.16 3.07 -26.16
C ALA A 47 -23.64 3.05 -26.35
N SER A 48 -23.03 4.22 -26.15
CA SER A 48 -21.61 4.43 -25.92
C SER A 48 -21.28 4.31 -24.43
N LEU A 49 -20.06 3.83 -24.12
CA LEU A 49 -19.34 4.00 -22.84
C LEU A 49 -20.14 3.65 -21.58
N GLU A 50 -20.33 2.36 -21.33
CA GLU A 50 -20.41 1.77 -19.99
C GLU A 50 -20.41 0.25 -20.13
N ASP A 51 -19.27 -0.38 -19.83
CA ASP A 51 -19.25 -1.70 -19.20
C ASP A 51 -17.99 -1.73 -18.34
N ILE A 52 -18.15 -1.20 -17.13
CA ILE A 52 -17.24 -1.53 -16.03
C ILE A 52 -17.51 -3.00 -15.74
N THR A 53 -16.75 -3.88 -16.39
CA THR A 53 -16.70 -5.29 -16.01
C THR A 53 -16.35 -5.37 -14.52
N PRO A 54 -17.11 -6.10 -13.70
CA PRO A 54 -16.72 -6.34 -12.31
C PRO A 54 -15.33 -7.01 -12.30
N PRO A 55 -14.50 -6.80 -11.26
CA PRO A 55 -13.23 -7.50 -11.16
C PRO A 55 -13.53 -9.00 -11.21
N ALA A 56 -12.86 -9.70 -12.13
CA ALA A 56 -12.89 -11.15 -12.18
C ALA A 56 -12.66 -11.68 -10.76
N GLN A 57 -13.47 -12.66 -10.33
CA GLN A 57 -13.25 -13.35 -9.06
C GLN A 57 -11.78 -13.76 -8.97
N ALA A 58 -11.11 -13.38 -7.88
CA ALA A 58 -9.73 -13.77 -7.64
C ALA A 58 -9.61 -15.29 -7.79
N THR A 59 -8.78 -15.74 -8.72
CA THR A 59 -8.48 -17.16 -8.85
C THR A 59 -7.75 -17.60 -7.59
N THR A 60 -8.04 -18.81 -7.09
CA THR A 60 -7.24 -19.40 -6.01
C THR A 60 -5.86 -19.71 -6.58
N GLY A 61 -4.93 -18.77 -6.42
CA GLY A 61 -3.54 -18.88 -6.89
C GLY A 61 -2.76 -20.02 -6.22
N GLY A 62 -1.59 -20.33 -6.78
CA GLY A 62 -0.68 -21.36 -6.28
C GLY A 62 0.06 -22.13 -7.38
N ASP A 63 1.20 -22.70 -7.02
CA ASP A 63 2.05 -23.50 -7.90
C ASP A 63 1.28 -24.67 -8.53
N PHE A 64 1.66 -25.03 -9.75
CA PHE A 64 1.12 -26.22 -10.40
C PHE A 64 2.17 -26.92 -11.26
N ASN A 65 1.95 -28.21 -11.50
CA ASN A 65 2.79 -29.00 -12.39
C ASN A 65 2.00 -29.43 -13.61
N ILE A 66 2.60 -29.36 -14.79
CA ILE A 66 2.07 -29.97 -16.00
C ILE A 66 2.71 -31.34 -16.17
N THR A 67 1.87 -32.35 -16.42
CA THR A 67 2.30 -33.71 -16.73
C THR A 67 2.22 -33.95 -18.23
N GLY A 68 3.36 -34.23 -18.86
CA GLY A 68 3.48 -34.50 -20.29
C GLY A 68 4.89 -34.94 -20.63
N ALA A 69 5.03 -36.06 -21.34
CA ALA A 69 6.33 -36.45 -21.89
C ALA A 69 6.75 -35.44 -22.97
N GLN A 70 8.06 -35.21 -23.10
CA GLN A 70 8.66 -34.37 -24.15
C GLN A 70 8.33 -32.86 -24.09
N LEU A 71 7.62 -32.38 -23.06
CA LEU A 71 7.15 -30.99 -23.01
C LEU A 71 8.27 -29.95 -23.09
N TYR A 72 9.32 -30.05 -22.25
CA TYR A 72 10.51 -29.16 -22.24
C TYR A 72 10.18 -27.71 -22.67
N PRO A 73 9.41 -26.99 -21.83
CA PRO A 73 8.73 -25.78 -22.27
C PRO A 73 9.66 -24.56 -22.20
N GLU A 74 9.99 -24.01 -23.36
CA GLU A 74 10.82 -22.80 -23.46
C GLU A 74 9.97 -21.53 -23.28
N LYS A 75 8.81 -21.47 -23.95
CA LYS A 75 7.88 -20.34 -23.90
C LYS A 75 6.45 -20.84 -23.81
N CYS A 76 5.64 -20.23 -22.95
CA CYS A 76 4.20 -20.50 -22.86
C CYS A 76 3.38 -19.21 -22.91
N VAL A 77 2.17 -19.32 -23.44
CA VAL A 77 1.17 -18.23 -23.44
C VAL A 77 -0.21 -18.79 -23.11
N PHE A 78 -0.93 -18.10 -22.23
CA PHE A 78 -2.29 -18.47 -21.84
C PHE A 78 -3.33 -17.86 -22.77
N ASP A 79 -4.27 -18.67 -23.26
CA ASP A 79 -5.42 -18.24 -24.04
C ASP A 79 -6.68 -18.27 -23.15
N SER A 80 -7.06 -17.11 -22.62
CA SER A 80 -8.26 -16.99 -21.78
C SER A 80 -9.57 -17.26 -22.53
N LYS A 81 -9.61 -17.09 -23.86
CA LYS A 81 -10.82 -17.38 -24.66
C LYS A 81 -11.06 -18.89 -24.72
N ARG A 82 -10.00 -19.68 -24.84
CA ARG A 82 -10.07 -21.14 -24.99
C ARG A 82 -9.77 -21.91 -23.71
N ASP A 83 -9.32 -21.22 -22.67
CA ASP A 83 -8.92 -21.78 -21.36
C ASP A 83 -7.85 -22.87 -21.49
N VAL A 84 -6.87 -22.63 -22.36
CA VAL A 84 -5.71 -23.51 -22.61
C VAL A 84 -4.42 -22.71 -22.61
N MET A 85 -3.31 -23.39 -22.41
CA MET A 85 -1.97 -22.82 -22.53
C MET A 85 -1.26 -23.43 -23.72
N TYR A 86 -0.65 -22.59 -24.56
CA TYR A 86 0.21 -23.03 -25.66
C TYR A 86 1.66 -22.93 -25.22
N CYS A 87 2.39 -24.04 -25.28
CA CYS A 87 3.80 -24.10 -24.89
C CYS A 87 4.65 -24.61 -26.02
N SER A 88 5.77 -23.96 -26.29
CA SER A 88 6.75 -24.46 -27.26
C SER A 88 7.48 -25.65 -26.68
N GLU A 89 7.44 -26.80 -27.37
CA GLU A 89 8.18 -27.99 -26.99
C GLU A 89 9.57 -27.92 -27.63
N LEU A 90 10.58 -27.54 -26.83
CA LEU A 90 11.87 -27.10 -27.35
C LEU A 90 12.49 -28.12 -28.30
N TYR A 91 12.70 -29.35 -27.84
CA TYR A 91 13.40 -30.38 -28.60
C TYR A 91 12.53 -31.09 -29.64
N GLU A 92 11.21 -30.96 -29.55
CA GLU A 92 10.28 -31.62 -30.46
C GLU A 92 9.89 -30.74 -31.66
N SER A 93 10.25 -29.45 -31.62
CA SER A 93 9.91 -28.49 -32.67
C SER A 93 8.42 -28.41 -32.98
N LYS A 94 7.59 -28.43 -31.95
CA LYS A 94 6.12 -28.35 -32.04
C LYS A 94 5.55 -27.55 -30.86
N ILE A 95 4.24 -27.29 -30.88
CA ILE A 95 3.55 -26.59 -29.79
C ILE A 95 2.63 -27.55 -29.03
N ALA A 96 2.82 -27.67 -27.72
CA ALA A 96 1.89 -28.33 -26.82
C ALA A 96 0.67 -27.45 -26.56
N VAL A 97 -0.53 -28.04 -26.60
CA VAL A 97 -1.76 -27.45 -26.08
C VAL A 97 -2.04 -28.12 -24.75
N VAL A 98 -1.97 -27.35 -23.67
CA VAL A 98 -2.11 -27.80 -22.29
C VAL A 98 -3.45 -27.34 -21.73
N ASP A 99 -4.23 -28.29 -21.22
CA ASP A 99 -5.44 -27.99 -20.44
C ASP A 99 -5.03 -27.78 -18.97
N LEU A 100 -5.29 -26.59 -18.42
CA LEU A 100 -4.91 -26.23 -17.06
C LEU A 100 -5.82 -26.86 -15.99
N LYS A 101 -7.00 -27.37 -16.35
CA LYS A 101 -7.89 -28.10 -15.43
C LYS A 101 -7.35 -29.50 -15.19
N THR A 102 -6.94 -30.19 -16.26
CA THR A 102 -6.37 -31.54 -16.15
C THR A 102 -4.87 -31.52 -15.90
N LYS A 103 -4.20 -30.39 -16.18
CA LYS A 103 -2.75 -30.19 -16.08
C LYS A 103 -1.95 -31.15 -16.97
N THR A 104 -2.46 -31.40 -18.17
CA THR A 104 -1.86 -32.35 -19.13
C THR A 104 -1.86 -31.78 -20.54
N ILE A 105 -0.95 -32.29 -21.37
CA ILE A 105 -0.98 -32.04 -22.83
C ILE A 105 -2.20 -32.76 -23.41
N VAL A 106 -3.08 -32.01 -24.08
CA VAL A 106 -4.30 -32.55 -24.70
C VAL A 106 -4.23 -32.62 -26.22
N LYS A 107 -3.34 -31.83 -26.83
CA LYS A 107 -3.11 -31.80 -28.28
C LYS A 107 -1.73 -31.21 -28.57
N THR A 108 -1.14 -31.57 -29.72
CA THR A 108 0.03 -30.90 -30.28
C THR A 108 -0.30 -30.19 -31.59
N ILE A 109 0.45 -29.15 -31.93
CA ILE A 109 0.45 -28.50 -33.23
C ILE A 109 1.80 -28.79 -33.88
N ASP A 110 1.78 -29.68 -34.86
CA ASP A 110 2.94 -30.14 -35.60
C ASP A 110 3.12 -29.33 -36.90
N PHE A 111 4.38 -29.10 -37.26
CA PHE A 111 4.80 -28.32 -38.42
C PHE A 111 5.49 -29.24 -39.44
N PRO A 112 4.88 -29.48 -40.62
CA PRO A 112 5.42 -30.41 -41.60
C PRO A 112 6.86 -30.08 -42.01
N GLY A 113 7.73 -31.09 -41.89
CA GLY A 113 9.16 -31.00 -42.22
C GLY A 113 10.02 -30.28 -41.17
N LEU A 114 9.47 -29.94 -40.00
CA LEU A 114 10.20 -29.31 -38.91
C LEU A 114 10.01 -30.06 -37.57
N SER A 115 8.78 -30.43 -37.23
CA SER A 115 8.50 -31.17 -35.99
C SER A 115 9.14 -32.56 -36.01
N GLY A 116 9.83 -32.89 -34.92
CA GLY A 116 10.58 -34.14 -34.79
C GLY A 116 11.90 -34.18 -35.58
N ASP A 117 12.36 -33.06 -36.13
CA ASP A 117 13.69 -32.92 -36.71
C ASP A 117 14.68 -32.44 -35.64
N ALA A 118 15.86 -33.07 -35.56
CA ALA A 118 16.87 -32.81 -34.54
C ALA A 118 17.59 -31.47 -34.74
N ASP A 119 17.55 -30.89 -35.94
CA ASP A 119 18.21 -29.62 -36.22
C ASP A 119 17.40 -28.42 -35.70
N TYR A 120 16.10 -28.62 -35.45
CA TYR A 120 15.17 -27.56 -35.11
C TYR A 120 14.80 -27.57 -33.63
N HIS A 121 14.55 -26.38 -33.08
CA HIS A 121 13.89 -26.19 -31.79
C HIS A 121 12.65 -25.29 -31.90
N ALA A 122 11.66 -25.50 -31.01
CA ALA A 122 10.58 -24.53 -30.78
C ALA A 122 10.92 -23.60 -29.62
N SER A 123 11.24 -22.35 -29.93
CA SER A 123 11.82 -21.42 -28.94
C SER A 123 10.90 -20.27 -28.53
N GLY A 124 9.70 -20.19 -29.09
CA GLY A 124 8.85 -19.02 -28.89
C GLY A 124 7.43 -19.23 -29.36
N VAL A 125 6.49 -18.68 -28.59
CA VAL A 125 5.06 -18.69 -28.92
C VAL A 125 4.39 -17.38 -28.46
N LEU A 126 3.47 -16.86 -29.26
CA LEU A 126 2.70 -15.66 -28.96
C LEU A 126 1.31 -15.75 -29.59
N ILE A 127 0.28 -15.30 -28.88
CA ILE A 127 -1.06 -15.12 -29.44
C ILE A 127 -1.18 -13.70 -30.00
N GLN A 128 -1.54 -13.57 -31.28
CA GLN A 128 -1.78 -12.28 -31.94
C GLN A 128 -3.25 -12.11 -32.30
N GLY A 129 -3.95 -11.22 -31.60
CA GLY A 129 -5.39 -11.04 -31.78
C GLY A 129 -6.17 -12.21 -31.18
N LYS A 130 -7.28 -12.61 -31.80
CA LYS A 130 -8.19 -13.63 -31.23
C LYS A 130 -7.85 -15.07 -31.60
N ASP A 131 -7.28 -15.29 -32.80
CA ASP A 131 -7.27 -16.60 -33.44
C ASP A 131 -5.97 -16.93 -34.18
N ARG A 132 -4.87 -16.20 -33.95
CA ARG A 132 -3.56 -16.48 -34.55
C ARG A 132 -2.52 -16.79 -33.49
N LEU A 133 -1.84 -17.92 -33.69
CA LEU A 133 -0.67 -18.33 -32.92
C LEU A 133 0.58 -18.14 -33.76
N ILE A 134 1.52 -17.38 -33.23
CA ILE A 134 2.84 -17.17 -33.83
C ILE A 134 3.82 -18.11 -33.14
N SER A 135 4.60 -18.86 -33.91
CA SER A 135 5.58 -19.82 -33.40
C SER A 135 6.96 -19.57 -34.01
N SER A 136 8.00 -19.64 -33.18
CA SER A 136 9.40 -19.63 -33.61
C SER A 136 9.88 -21.07 -33.71
N ILE A 137 10.20 -21.53 -34.91
CA ILE A 137 10.89 -22.81 -35.13
C ILE A 137 12.24 -22.50 -35.76
N ASN A 138 13.30 -22.70 -35.00
CA ASN A 138 14.63 -22.17 -35.29
C ASN A 138 15.68 -23.28 -35.28
N THR A 139 16.91 -22.99 -35.72
CA THR A 139 17.99 -23.97 -35.60
C THR A 139 18.55 -23.99 -34.18
N GLY A 140 18.51 -25.18 -33.56
CA GLY A 140 18.95 -25.36 -32.17
C GLY A 140 20.45 -25.12 -31.97
N ALA A 141 21.24 -25.28 -33.04
CA ALA A 141 22.69 -25.15 -33.03
C ALA A 141 23.19 -23.82 -32.44
N ALA A 142 22.46 -22.71 -32.64
CA ALA A 142 22.86 -21.41 -32.10
C ALA A 142 22.89 -21.41 -30.57
N PHE A 143 21.92 -22.07 -29.92
CA PHE A 143 21.84 -22.16 -28.46
C PHE A 143 22.78 -23.23 -27.92
N GLU A 144 22.80 -24.42 -28.54
CA GLU A 144 23.65 -25.54 -28.10
C GLU A 144 25.15 -25.23 -28.17
N THR A 145 25.55 -24.35 -29.10
CA THR A 145 26.95 -23.92 -29.26
C THR A 145 27.22 -22.53 -28.68
N SER A 146 26.25 -21.90 -28.02
CA SER A 146 26.34 -20.52 -27.51
C SER A 146 26.85 -19.52 -28.56
N GLY A 147 26.27 -19.57 -29.75
CA GLY A 147 26.60 -18.70 -30.88
C GLY A 147 27.81 -19.15 -31.72
N GLY A 148 28.44 -20.30 -31.40
CA GLY A 148 29.55 -20.86 -32.19
C GLY A 148 29.12 -21.32 -33.59
N ASN A 149 27.89 -21.81 -33.72
CA ASN A 149 27.24 -22.19 -34.97
C ASN A 149 25.86 -21.52 -35.07
N ILE A 150 25.76 -20.48 -35.89
CA ILE A 150 24.51 -19.77 -36.18
C ILE A 150 23.94 -20.10 -37.57
N THR A 151 24.41 -21.20 -38.18
CA THR A 151 23.96 -21.61 -39.51
C THR A 151 22.57 -22.26 -39.47
N GLY A 152 21.93 -22.29 -40.64
CA GLY A 152 20.62 -22.91 -40.84
C GLY A 152 19.47 -21.91 -40.98
N THR A 153 18.31 -22.43 -41.34
CA THR A 153 17.14 -21.62 -41.67
C THR A 153 16.21 -21.53 -40.46
N ASN A 154 15.78 -20.32 -40.10
CA ASN A 154 14.86 -20.09 -39.01
C ASN A 154 13.50 -19.63 -39.56
N TYR A 155 12.43 -20.11 -38.96
CA TYR A 155 11.07 -19.88 -39.42
C TYR A 155 10.21 -19.22 -38.35
N LEU A 156 9.43 -18.24 -38.79
CA LEU A 156 8.24 -17.76 -38.10
C LEU A 156 7.03 -18.39 -38.76
N LEU A 157 6.22 -19.09 -37.97
CA LEU A 157 5.00 -19.75 -38.43
C LEU A 157 3.77 -19.07 -37.84
N ILE A 158 2.72 -18.97 -38.66
CA ILE A 158 1.42 -18.44 -38.24
C ILE A 158 0.39 -19.56 -38.36
N THR A 159 -0.13 -19.99 -37.22
CA THR A 159 -1.18 -21.01 -37.13
C THR A 159 -2.51 -20.36 -36.82
N ASP A 160 -3.56 -20.80 -37.52
CA ASP A 160 -4.93 -20.43 -37.20
C ASP A 160 -5.45 -21.31 -36.05
N LEU A 161 -5.85 -20.70 -34.94
CA LEU A 161 -6.25 -21.41 -33.73
C LEU A 161 -7.66 -22.01 -33.80
N GLU A 162 -8.48 -21.66 -34.80
CA GLU A 162 -9.80 -22.27 -34.99
C GLU A 162 -9.68 -23.59 -35.76
N THR A 163 -8.85 -23.60 -36.79
CA THR A 163 -8.65 -24.74 -37.70
C THR A 163 -7.46 -25.63 -37.29
N GLY A 164 -6.47 -25.07 -36.59
CA GLY A 164 -5.18 -25.70 -36.31
C GLY A 164 -4.25 -25.77 -37.51
N GLU A 165 -4.56 -25.08 -38.61
CA GLU A 165 -3.77 -25.11 -39.84
C GLU A 165 -2.66 -24.05 -39.85
N GLU A 166 -1.50 -24.43 -40.40
CA GLU A 166 -0.42 -23.49 -40.74
C GLU A 166 -0.87 -22.58 -41.90
N LYS A 167 -1.10 -21.29 -41.62
CA LYS A 167 -1.52 -20.29 -42.62
C LYS A 167 -0.35 -19.64 -43.35
N ALA A 168 0.79 -19.51 -42.67
CA ALA A 168 1.98 -18.92 -43.26
C ALA A 168 3.26 -19.46 -42.60
N ARG A 169 4.31 -19.54 -43.40
CA ARG A 169 5.69 -19.84 -42.99
C ARG A 169 6.61 -18.81 -43.60
N VAL A 170 7.40 -18.16 -42.75
CA VAL A 170 8.26 -17.05 -43.13
C VAL A 170 9.69 -17.37 -42.73
N ASN A 171 10.61 -17.42 -43.71
CA ASN A 171 12.04 -17.53 -43.45
C ASN A 171 12.57 -16.18 -42.95
N VAL A 172 13.07 -16.14 -41.71
CA VAL A 172 13.59 -14.93 -41.08
C VAL A 172 15.13 -14.85 -41.12
N THR A 173 15.82 -15.88 -41.64
CA THR A 173 17.27 -15.90 -41.80
C THR A 173 17.74 -15.14 -43.05
N ASP A 174 17.01 -15.21 -44.17
CA ASP A 174 17.52 -14.72 -45.47
C ASP A 174 17.89 -13.23 -45.44
N VAL A 175 17.15 -12.42 -44.67
CA VAL A 175 17.38 -10.97 -44.55
C VAL A 175 18.60 -10.60 -43.71
N THR A 176 19.14 -11.56 -42.95
CA THR A 176 20.30 -11.35 -42.06
C THR A 176 21.60 -11.80 -42.71
N ASN A 177 21.57 -12.32 -43.94
CA ASN A 177 22.72 -12.90 -44.64
C ASN A 177 23.50 -13.94 -43.80
N GLY A 178 22.83 -14.61 -42.86
CA GLY A 178 23.45 -15.64 -42.01
C GLY A 178 24.44 -15.11 -40.96
N THR A 179 24.42 -13.81 -40.65
CA THR A 179 25.32 -13.22 -39.64
C THR A 179 24.69 -13.08 -38.25
N TYR A 180 23.40 -13.37 -38.12
CA TYR A 180 22.64 -13.31 -36.86
C TYR A 180 21.80 -14.58 -36.73
N GLY A 181 21.83 -15.22 -35.55
CA GLY A 181 21.10 -16.45 -35.24
C GLY A 181 20.51 -16.48 -33.84
N GLY A 182 19.90 -17.61 -33.50
CA GLY A 182 19.17 -17.82 -32.24
C GLY A 182 17.95 -16.91 -32.08
N PRO A 183 16.96 -16.96 -32.98
CA PRO A 183 15.72 -16.22 -32.82
C PRO A 183 14.83 -16.86 -31.77
N GLN A 184 14.29 -16.09 -30.83
CA GLN A 184 13.48 -16.66 -29.75
C GLN A 184 12.14 -15.95 -29.61
N ASP A 185 12.13 -14.83 -28.88
CA ASP A 185 10.90 -14.16 -28.45
C ASP A 185 10.28 -13.21 -29.47
N PHE A 186 8.98 -12.94 -29.27
CA PHE A 186 8.15 -12.07 -30.12
C PHE A 186 7.47 -10.97 -29.33
N ALA A 187 7.31 -9.82 -29.98
CA ALA A 187 6.40 -8.76 -29.57
C ALA A 187 5.66 -8.20 -30.78
N THR A 188 4.54 -7.51 -30.56
CA THR A 188 3.72 -6.95 -31.65
C THR A 188 3.40 -5.49 -31.41
N ASP A 189 3.36 -4.70 -32.48
CA ASP A 189 2.90 -3.32 -32.43
C ASP A 189 1.39 -3.20 -32.68
N THR A 190 0.86 -1.97 -32.57
CA THR A 190 -0.56 -1.68 -32.81
C THR A 190 -1.00 -1.87 -34.28
N CYS A 191 -0.05 -1.97 -35.21
CA CYS A 191 -0.31 -2.22 -36.63
C CYS A 191 -0.31 -3.72 -36.97
N GLY A 192 -0.05 -4.59 -35.98
CA GLY A 192 0.04 -6.03 -36.17
C GLY A 192 1.36 -6.50 -36.78
N ASN A 193 2.40 -5.66 -36.81
CA ASN A 193 3.75 -6.11 -37.14
C ASN A 193 4.28 -6.99 -36.00
N ILE A 194 5.06 -8.01 -36.36
CA ILE A 194 5.73 -8.91 -35.41
C ILE A 194 7.21 -8.55 -35.38
N TYR A 195 7.78 -8.47 -34.18
CA TYR A 195 9.18 -8.19 -33.93
C TYR A 195 9.79 -9.38 -33.21
N GLN A 196 10.73 -10.06 -33.87
CA GLN A 196 11.41 -11.22 -33.32
C GLN A 196 12.85 -10.86 -32.94
N VAL A 197 13.25 -11.18 -31.72
CA VAL A 197 14.63 -10.98 -31.26
C VAL A 197 15.53 -12.15 -31.64
N PHE A 198 16.77 -11.82 -31.99
CA PHE A 198 17.87 -12.75 -32.24
C PHE A 198 18.97 -12.49 -31.22
N THR A 199 19.58 -13.55 -30.71
CA THR A 199 20.55 -13.48 -29.60
C THR A 199 21.99 -13.44 -30.05
N TYR A 200 22.36 -14.11 -31.14
CA TYR A 200 23.75 -14.38 -31.51
C TYR A 200 24.14 -13.78 -32.87
N PRO A 201 24.68 -12.54 -32.91
CA PRO A 201 24.57 -11.49 -31.89
C PRO A 201 23.18 -10.82 -31.92
N GLY A 202 22.97 -9.79 -31.12
CA GLY A 202 21.67 -9.11 -30.99
C GLY A 202 21.11 -8.55 -32.31
N ALA A 203 19.87 -8.90 -32.67
CA ALA A 203 19.12 -8.28 -33.77
C ALA A 203 17.60 -8.32 -33.52
N ILE A 204 16.85 -7.50 -34.26
CA ILE A 204 15.38 -7.52 -34.29
C ILE A 204 14.92 -7.57 -35.75
N ILE A 205 14.19 -8.62 -36.08
CA ILE A 205 13.60 -8.82 -37.40
C ILE A 205 12.11 -8.52 -37.33
N LYS A 206 11.65 -7.62 -38.21
CA LYS A 206 10.26 -7.21 -38.32
C LYS A 206 9.59 -8.00 -39.44
N VAL A 207 8.46 -8.62 -39.14
CA VAL A 207 7.57 -9.26 -40.12
C VAL A 207 6.26 -8.46 -40.17
N THR A 208 5.93 -7.90 -41.33
CA THR A 208 4.69 -7.12 -41.51
C THR A 208 3.46 -8.02 -41.62
N PRO A 209 2.23 -7.49 -41.47
CA PRO A 209 1.01 -8.25 -41.75
C PRO A 209 0.93 -8.85 -43.17
N SER A 210 1.64 -8.25 -44.13
CA SER A 210 1.79 -8.77 -45.50
C SER A 210 2.93 -9.79 -45.65
N LEU A 211 3.46 -10.30 -44.52
CA LEU A 211 4.56 -11.26 -44.44
C LEU A 211 5.89 -10.77 -45.03
N LYS A 212 6.08 -9.45 -45.13
CA LYS A 212 7.36 -8.88 -45.56
C LYS A 212 8.34 -8.91 -44.40
N VAL A 213 9.50 -9.53 -44.61
CA VAL A 213 10.59 -9.61 -43.64
C VAL A 213 11.54 -8.43 -43.81
N ILE A 214 11.84 -7.76 -42.70
CA ILE A 214 12.66 -6.54 -42.67
C ILE A 214 13.68 -6.68 -41.54
N PRO A 215 14.99 -6.57 -41.80
CA PRO A 215 15.99 -6.45 -40.75
C PRO A 215 15.86 -5.06 -40.13
N TRP A 216 15.12 -4.96 -39.02
CA TRP A 216 14.70 -3.67 -38.48
C TRP A 216 15.75 -3.05 -37.57
N TYR A 217 16.44 -3.88 -36.78
CA TYR A 217 17.64 -3.51 -36.05
C TYR A 217 18.68 -4.63 -36.15
N LEU A 218 19.92 -4.26 -36.46
CA LEU A 218 21.06 -5.18 -36.49
C LEU A 218 22.14 -4.58 -35.59
N SER A 219 22.59 -5.32 -34.57
CA SER A 219 23.68 -4.83 -33.71
C SER A 219 25.00 -4.73 -34.47
N LYS A 220 25.88 -3.83 -34.01
CA LYS A 220 27.24 -3.68 -34.56
C LYS A 220 28.22 -4.75 -34.09
N GLU A 221 27.82 -5.63 -33.17
CA GLU A 221 28.66 -6.73 -32.71
C GLU A 221 28.80 -7.76 -33.83
N THR A 222 30.02 -8.21 -34.07
CA THR A 222 30.36 -9.14 -35.17
C THR A 222 30.75 -10.52 -34.67
N ASN A 223 31.01 -10.65 -33.36
CA ASN A 223 31.26 -11.92 -32.71
C ASN A 223 29.95 -12.57 -32.28
N SER A 224 29.52 -13.61 -33.01
CA SER A 224 28.29 -14.36 -32.72
C SER A 224 28.28 -15.04 -31.35
N THR A 225 29.44 -15.29 -30.73
CA THR A 225 29.51 -15.90 -29.38
C THR A 225 29.17 -14.93 -28.25
N LYS A 226 28.97 -13.65 -28.56
CA LYS A 226 28.48 -12.67 -27.59
C LYS A 226 26.97 -12.52 -27.71
N ALA A 227 26.25 -13.13 -26.78
CA ALA A 227 24.81 -12.97 -26.64
C ALA A 227 24.40 -11.49 -26.55
N GLY A 228 23.33 -11.14 -27.24
CA GLY A 228 22.69 -9.83 -27.25
C GLY A 228 21.31 -9.89 -26.60
N PHE A 229 20.27 -9.83 -27.42
CA PHE A 229 18.88 -9.78 -26.96
C PHE A 229 18.33 -11.17 -26.67
N THR A 230 17.60 -11.32 -25.55
CA THR A 230 17.10 -12.63 -25.10
C THR A 230 15.57 -12.65 -25.05
N GLY A 231 14.92 -11.63 -24.46
CA GLY A 231 13.46 -11.51 -24.42
C GLY A 231 12.94 -10.18 -24.95
N ILE A 232 11.71 -10.14 -25.47
CA ILE A 232 11.04 -8.91 -25.94
C ILE A 232 9.58 -8.84 -25.49
N ALA A 233 9.13 -7.63 -25.14
CA ALA A 233 7.75 -7.33 -24.78
C ALA A 233 7.31 -5.98 -25.38
N SER A 234 6.00 -5.80 -25.57
CA SER A 234 5.41 -4.60 -26.16
C SER A 234 4.29 -4.01 -25.31
N ARG A 235 4.23 -2.68 -25.25
CA ARG A 235 3.06 -1.92 -24.81
C ARG A 235 2.70 -0.92 -25.89
N GLY A 236 1.64 -1.20 -26.64
CA GLY A 236 1.30 -0.42 -27.83
C GLY A 236 2.44 -0.47 -28.85
N ASN A 237 3.10 0.67 -29.08
CA ASN A 237 4.22 0.77 -30.04
C ASN A 237 5.59 0.88 -29.36
N MET A 238 5.65 0.84 -28.02
CA MET A 238 6.91 0.72 -27.30
C MET A 238 7.30 -0.75 -27.21
N LEU A 239 8.53 -1.06 -27.60
CA LEU A 239 9.14 -2.37 -27.42
C LEU A 239 10.24 -2.27 -26.36
N LEU A 240 10.30 -3.24 -25.46
CA LEU A 240 11.39 -3.42 -24.50
C LEU A 240 12.06 -4.75 -24.78
N THR A 241 13.38 -4.79 -24.66
CA THR A 241 14.17 -6.03 -24.73
C THR A 241 15.23 -6.04 -23.64
N SER A 242 15.53 -7.21 -23.10
CA SER A 242 16.76 -7.43 -22.34
C SER A 242 17.96 -7.49 -23.30
N ASN A 243 19.14 -7.09 -22.83
CA ASN A 243 20.41 -7.24 -23.54
C ASN A 243 21.48 -7.73 -22.57
N GLU A 244 22.01 -8.93 -22.77
CA GLU A 244 22.99 -9.55 -21.86
C GLU A 244 24.37 -8.87 -21.89
N GLN A 245 24.66 -8.14 -22.96
CA GLN A 245 25.93 -7.43 -23.09
C GLN A 245 26.18 -6.49 -21.91
N GLN A 246 27.46 -6.37 -21.52
CA GLN A 246 27.91 -5.49 -20.44
C GLN A 246 27.24 -5.76 -19.07
N GLY A 247 26.79 -6.99 -18.83
CA GLY A 247 26.22 -7.39 -17.54
C GLY A 247 24.73 -7.15 -17.40
N GLY A 248 24.00 -6.95 -18.50
CA GLY A 248 22.54 -6.94 -18.49
C GLY A 248 21.92 -5.54 -18.47
N LYS A 249 21.27 -5.16 -19.58
CA LYS A 249 20.64 -3.86 -19.82
C LYS A 249 19.22 -4.02 -20.35
N ILE A 250 18.41 -2.95 -20.22
CA ILE A 250 17.09 -2.85 -20.85
C ILE A 250 17.21 -1.87 -22.02
N ILE A 251 16.77 -2.29 -23.20
CA ILE A 251 16.75 -1.46 -24.39
C ILE A 251 15.29 -1.22 -24.78
N ARG A 252 14.94 0.05 -24.97
CA ARG A 252 13.65 0.50 -25.47
C ARG A 252 13.75 0.87 -26.94
N PHE A 253 12.73 0.52 -27.71
CA PHE A 253 12.56 0.93 -29.10
C PHE A 253 11.15 1.52 -29.31
N ASP A 254 11.03 2.39 -30.32
CA ASP A 254 9.74 2.89 -30.80
C ASP A 254 9.42 2.24 -32.16
N ALA A 255 8.37 1.42 -32.20
CA ALA A 255 7.93 0.70 -33.39
C ALA A 255 7.46 1.60 -34.53
N HIS A 256 7.15 2.89 -34.27
CA HIS A 256 6.84 3.86 -35.34
C HIS A 256 8.05 4.19 -36.21
N ASN A 257 9.26 4.03 -35.68
CA ASN A 257 10.47 4.33 -36.44
C ASN A 257 10.66 3.33 -37.58
N LYS A 258 11.17 3.82 -38.71
CA LYS A 258 11.46 2.99 -39.88
C LYS A 258 12.53 1.92 -39.60
N THR A 259 13.44 2.24 -38.69
CA THR A 259 14.51 1.39 -38.17
C THR A 259 14.44 1.36 -36.65
N GLY A 260 14.94 0.30 -36.02
CA GLY A 260 14.96 0.19 -34.57
C GLY A 260 16.10 1.03 -34.00
N ASP A 261 15.81 2.26 -33.56
CA ASP A 261 16.79 3.09 -32.88
C ASP A 261 16.80 2.72 -31.38
N PRO A 262 17.90 2.15 -30.85
CA PRO A 262 17.94 1.69 -29.47
C PRO A 262 18.06 2.86 -28.48
N PHE A 263 17.26 2.82 -27.42
CA PHE A 263 17.43 3.66 -26.24
C PHE A 263 17.77 2.77 -25.05
N GLU A 264 19.00 2.86 -24.52
CA GLU A 264 19.35 2.16 -23.28
C GLU A 264 18.62 2.83 -22.11
N VAL A 265 17.76 2.07 -21.44
CA VAL A 265 17.01 2.56 -20.28
C VAL A 265 17.96 2.61 -19.08
N PRO A 266 18.24 3.80 -18.52
CA PRO A 266 19.11 3.91 -17.35
C PRO A 266 18.42 3.30 -16.12
N ILE A 267 19.09 2.33 -15.50
CA ILE A 267 18.67 1.72 -14.24
C ILE A 267 19.34 2.48 -13.07
N ALA A 268 18.55 2.89 -12.09
CA ALA A 268 19.01 3.64 -10.92
C ALA A 268 20.23 2.97 -10.24
N ASN A 269 21.13 3.78 -9.67
CA ASN A 269 22.37 3.35 -9.01
C ASN A 269 23.33 2.53 -9.90
N ASN A 270 23.29 2.73 -11.22
CA ASN A 270 24.01 1.91 -12.20
C ASN A 270 23.68 0.41 -12.08
N GLY A 271 22.42 0.11 -11.75
CA GLY A 271 21.91 -1.25 -11.67
C GLY A 271 22.10 -2.02 -12.98
N MET A 272 22.28 -3.33 -12.85
CA MET A 272 22.49 -4.25 -13.96
C MET A 272 21.65 -5.50 -13.73
N LEU A 273 21.09 -6.06 -14.80
CA LEU A 273 20.22 -7.25 -14.73
C LEU A 273 20.99 -8.55 -14.49
N GLY A 274 22.31 -8.55 -14.73
CA GLY A 274 23.16 -9.73 -14.62
C GLY A 274 23.38 -10.44 -15.96
N ARG A 275 23.70 -11.73 -15.89
CA ARG A 275 24.01 -12.60 -17.04
C ARG A 275 23.04 -13.78 -17.08
N PHE A 276 23.11 -14.58 -18.13
CA PHE A 276 22.18 -15.69 -18.37
C PHE A 276 20.75 -15.16 -18.38
N LEU A 277 20.52 -14.10 -19.16
CA LEU A 277 19.20 -13.52 -19.31
C LEU A 277 18.43 -14.35 -20.33
N ASP A 278 17.12 -14.37 -20.18
CA ASP A 278 16.25 -15.21 -21.00
C ASP A 278 15.01 -14.41 -21.40
N GLY A 279 13.81 -14.82 -21.01
CA GLY A 279 12.59 -14.09 -21.30
C GLY A 279 12.38 -12.78 -20.54
N ILE A 280 11.46 -11.95 -21.06
CA ILE A 280 10.89 -10.81 -20.33
C ILE A 280 9.36 -10.78 -20.45
N LEU A 281 8.70 -10.13 -19.50
CA LEU A 281 7.25 -9.94 -19.48
C LEU A 281 6.90 -8.54 -18.97
N LEU A 282 5.93 -7.90 -19.60
CA LEU A 282 5.22 -6.74 -19.05
C LEU A 282 3.85 -7.22 -18.54
N PRO A 283 3.69 -7.53 -17.23
CA PRO A 283 2.46 -8.12 -16.74
C PRO A 283 1.28 -7.16 -16.88
N ALA A 284 0.14 -7.66 -17.35
CA ALA A 284 -1.07 -6.87 -17.55
C ALA A 284 -1.53 -6.18 -16.24
N LYS A 285 -1.35 -6.85 -15.10
CA LYS A 285 -1.72 -6.38 -13.75
C LYS A 285 -1.08 -5.03 -13.36
N TYR A 286 0.11 -4.73 -13.86
CA TYR A 286 0.84 -3.51 -13.51
C TYR A 286 0.74 -2.42 -14.59
N ASN A 287 -0.12 -2.58 -15.59
CA ASN A 287 -0.39 -1.57 -16.62
C ASN A 287 0.89 -0.99 -17.27
N GLY A 288 1.92 -1.83 -17.47
CA GLY A 288 3.16 -1.48 -18.12
C GLY A 288 4.19 -0.71 -17.27
N THR A 289 3.98 -0.54 -15.96
CA THR A 289 4.97 0.08 -15.07
C THR A 289 5.97 -0.92 -14.49
N VAL A 290 5.67 -2.22 -14.53
CA VAL A 290 6.57 -3.29 -14.07
C VAL A 290 6.98 -4.16 -15.25
N LEU A 291 8.28 -4.47 -15.35
CA LEU A 291 8.87 -5.43 -16.26
C LEU A 291 9.52 -6.53 -15.43
N LEU A 292 9.20 -7.78 -15.77
CA LEU A 292 9.84 -8.95 -15.23
C LEU A 292 10.90 -9.41 -16.21
N VAL A 293 12.14 -9.54 -15.74
CA VAL A 293 13.27 -10.01 -16.55
C VAL A 293 13.76 -11.31 -15.94
N THR A 294 13.62 -12.40 -16.69
CA THR A 294 14.02 -13.73 -16.26
C THR A 294 15.51 -13.94 -16.52
N SER A 295 16.18 -14.50 -15.51
CA SER A 295 17.52 -15.07 -15.60
C SER A 295 17.43 -16.55 -15.32
N SER A 296 18.07 -17.36 -16.17
CA SER A 296 17.94 -18.82 -16.11
C SER A 296 18.42 -19.41 -14.79
N GLN A 297 19.34 -18.74 -14.09
CA GLN A 297 19.88 -19.21 -12.82
C GLN A 297 19.31 -18.45 -11.62
N ASN A 298 19.26 -17.11 -11.70
CA ASN A 298 18.92 -16.28 -10.53
C ASN A 298 17.40 -16.19 -10.29
N GLY A 299 16.57 -16.46 -11.30
CA GLY A 299 15.13 -16.27 -11.25
C GLY A 299 14.70 -14.96 -11.90
N THR A 300 13.63 -14.35 -11.38
CA THR A 300 12.97 -13.21 -12.03
C THR A 300 13.33 -11.89 -11.34
N THR A 301 14.06 -11.03 -12.05
CA THR A 301 14.31 -9.65 -11.60
C THR A 301 13.09 -8.79 -11.87
N VAL A 302 12.60 -8.10 -10.84
CA VAL A 302 11.46 -7.19 -10.92
C VAL A 302 11.98 -5.78 -11.12
N VAL A 303 11.61 -5.16 -12.23
CA VAL A 303 12.05 -3.81 -12.62
C VAL A 303 10.83 -2.90 -12.73
N GLU A 304 10.93 -1.69 -12.18
CA GLU A 304 9.86 -0.69 -12.23
C GLU A 304 10.26 0.54 -13.06
N SER A 305 9.30 1.07 -13.80
CA SER A 305 9.31 2.40 -14.40
C SER A 305 8.18 3.23 -13.79
N LYS A 306 8.53 4.43 -13.30
CA LYS A 306 7.62 5.30 -12.53
C LYS A 306 6.35 5.74 -13.28
N ASP A 307 6.44 5.87 -14.60
CA ASP A 307 5.36 6.32 -15.48
C ASP A 307 4.99 5.27 -16.55
N GLY A 308 5.73 4.17 -16.64
CA GLY A 308 5.56 3.16 -17.68
C GLY A 308 5.99 3.63 -19.07
N GLU A 309 6.73 4.75 -19.17
CA GLU A 309 7.34 5.25 -20.41
C GLU A 309 8.78 4.74 -20.59
N TRP A 310 9.35 4.13 -19.56
CA TRP A 310 10.67 3.48 -19.61
C TRP A 310 11.80 4.41 -20.09
N ASN A 311 11.74 5.67 -19.67
CA ASN A 311 12.85 6.63 -19.82
C ASN A 311 13.92 6.44 -18.73
N SER A 312 13.54 5.79 -17.63
CA SER A 312 14.40 5.30 -16.56
C SER A 312 13.71 4.14 -15.87
N ALA A 313 14.50 3.36 -15.13
CA ALA A 313 14.03 2.18 -14.41
C ALA A 313 14.76 1.99 -13.08
N GLU A 314 14.23 1.12 -12.24
CA GLU A 314 14.87 0.66 -11.01
C GLU A 314 14.57 -0.82 -10.74
N ILE A 315 15.51 -1.52 -10.11
CA ILE A 315 15.32 -2.92 -9.70
C ILE A 315 14.68 -2.93 -8.31
N LEU A 316 13.50 -3.51 -8.18
CA LEU A 316 12.78 -3.65 -6.92
C LEU A 316 13.25 -4.86 -6.10
N GLY A 317 13.74 -5.90 -6.78
CA GLY A 317 14.20 -7.14 -6.16
C GLY A 317 14.25 -8.29 -7.15
N ILE A 318 14.56 -9.48 -6.63
CA ILE A 318 14.61 -10.73 -7.40
C ILE A 318 13.73 -11.76 -6.72
N VAL A 319 12.84 -12.39 -7.48
CA VAL A 319 12.16 -13.62 -7.06
C VAL A 319 13.06 -14.80 -7.46
N PRO A 320 13.61 -15.56 -6.49
CA PRO A 320 14.65 -16.54 -6.76
C PRO A 320 14.11 -17.76 -7.54
N ASN A 321 14.95 -18.35 -8.38
CA ASN A 321 14.70 -19.67 -8.97
C ASN A 321 14.93 -20.77 -7.91
N PRO A 322 13.91 -21.52 -7.47
CA PRO A 322 14.08 -22.53 -6.44
C PRO A 322 14.69 -23.85 -6.96
N TYR A 323 14.75 -24.06 -8.28
CA TYR A 323 15.17 -25.32 -8.89
C TYR A 323 16.62 -25.32 -9.39
N TRP A 324 17.31 -24.18 -9.38
CA TRP A 324 18.67 -24.06 -9.91
C TRP A 324 19.70 -24.89 -9.10
N GLU A 325 19.86 -24.60 -7.81
CA GLU A 325 20.96 -25.14 -7.00
C GLU A 325 20.92 -26.67 -6.83
N ASN A 326 19.73 -27.25 -6.76
CA ASN A 326 19.55 -28.67 -6.42
C ASN A 326 19.15 -29.56 -7.60
N GLU A 327 18.41 -29.02 -8.56
CA GLU A 327 17.82 -29.81 -9.65
C GLU A 327 18.33 -29.40 -11.03
N GLN A 328 19.12 -28.32 -11.14
CA GLN A 328 19.53 -27.74 -12.41
C GLN A 328 18.33 -27.38 -13.31
N GLY A 329 17.22 -26.94 -12.69
CA GLY A 329 16.08 -26.35 -13.40
C GLY A 329 16.37 -24.90 -13.75
N PHE A 330 16.35 -24.58 -15.03
CA PHE A 330 16.62 -23.26 -15.59
C PHE A 330 15.32 -22.49 -15.75
N SER A 331 15.26 -21.23 -15.31
CA SER A 331 14.09 -20.40 -15.54
C SER A 331 14.10 -19.81 -16.95
N THR A 332 13.07 -20.09 -17.75
CA THR A 332 13.04 -19.67 -19.15
C THR A 332 12.24 -18.38 -19.33
N GLN A 333 11.03 -18.34 -18.79
CA GLN A 333 10.14 -17.19 -18.92
C GLN A 333 9.21 -16.98 -17.73
N THR A 334 8.59 -15.80 -17.70
CA THR A 334 7.36 -15.52 -16.96
C THR A 334 6.21 -15.24 -17.92
N PHE A 335 4.98 -15.59 -17.53
CA PHE A 335 3.77 -15.26 -18.29
C PHE A 335 2.58 -14.93 -17.38
N ASP A 336 1.61 -14.22 -17.95
CA ASP A 336 0.36 -13.86 -17.29
C ASP A 336 -0.69 -14.97 -17.45
N ARG A 337 -1.42 -15.23 -16.37
CA ARG A 337 -2.71 -15.92 -16.40
C ARG A 337 -3.68 -15.11 -15.55
N GLU A 338 -4.52 -14.34 -16.22
CA GLU A 338 -5.49 -13.43 -15.58
C GLU A 338 -4.81 -12.44 -14.62
N ASP A 339 -5.03 -12.56 -13.32
CA ASP A 339 -4.47 -11.71 -12.27
C ASP A 339 -3.21 -12.29 -11.59
N ARG A 340 -2.73 -13.45 -12.07
CA ARG A 340 -1.57 -14.17 -11.54
C ARG A 340 -0.43 -14.25 -12.56
N ILE A 341 0.79 -14.32 -12.04
CA ILE A 341 2.04 -14.36 -12.78
C ILE A 341 2.77 -15.65 -12.42
N TYR A 342 3.15 -16.42 -13.45
CA TYR A 342 3.84 -17.67 -13.26
C TYR A 342 5.25 -17.62 -13.84
N GLN A 343 6.19 -18.20 -13.10
CA GLN A 343 7.55 -18.47 -13.55
C GLN A 343 7.65 -19.93 -14.00
N MET A 344 8.29 -20.15 -15.13
CA MET A 344 8.44 -21.45 -15.78
C MET A 344 9.89 -21.92 -15.76
N PHE A 345 10.07 -23.24 -15.79
CA PHE A 345 11.37 -23.89 -15.69
C PHE A 345 11.56 -25.03 -16.71
N GLU A 346 12.80 -25.19 -17.17
CA GLU A 346 13.23 -26.24 -18.08
C GLU A 346 14.53 -26.93 -17.60
N TRP A 347 14.73 -28.21 -17.99
CA TRP A 347 15.90 -29.01 -17.63
C TRP A 347 16.73 -29.39 -18.85
N PHE A 348 17.46 -28.42 -19.41
CA PHE A 348 18.29 -28.62 -20.62
C PHE A 348 19.36 -29.73 -20.49
N LEU A 349 19.70 -30.13 -19.26
CA LEU A 349 20.73 -31.12 -18.95
C LEU A 349 20.20 -32.55 -18.73
N ASP A 350 18.88 -32.76 -18.82
CA ASP A 350 18.31 -34.11 -18.75
C ASP A 350 18.87 -34.99 -19.89
N SER A 351 19.14 -36.27 -19.60
CA SER A 351 19.72 -37.20 -20.58
C SER A 351 18.74 -37.51 -21.72
N ARG A 352 19.14 -37.19 -22.96
CA ARG A 352 18.42 -37.52 -24.20
C ARG A 352 18.68 -38.99 -24.58
N ALA A 353 17.80 -39.91 -24.16
CA ALA A 353 17.65 -41.30 -24.66
C ALA A 353 16.63 -42.07 -23.80
N PRO A 354 15.44 -42.38 -24.33
CA PRO A 354 15.22 -43.74 -24.86
C PRO A 354 14.47 -43.78 -26.21
N ALA A 355 14.62 -44.88 -26.96
CA ALA A 355 14.11 -45.07 -28.34
C ALA A 355 12.58 -44.96 -28.50
N ASN A 356 11.82 -44.93 -27.42
CA ASN A 356 10.36 -44.85 -27.42
C ASN A 356 9.81 -43.40 -27.41
N LEU A 357 10.67 -42.38 -27.32
CA LEU A 357 10.31 -40.96 -27.30
C LEU A 357 11.10 -40.17 -28.35
N ASN A 358 11.29 -40.72 -29.56
CA ASN A 358 12.08 -40.20 -30.70
C ASN A 358 13.57 -39.85 -30.45
N GLY A 359 14.01 -39.76 -29.21
CA GLY A 359 15.40 -39.52 -28.79
C GLY A 359 15.81 -38.04 -28.73
N LEU A 360 14.92 -37.09 -29.01
CA LEU A 360 15.23 -35.66 -29.05
C LEU A 360 15.16 -35.02 -27.66
N SER A 361 14.12 -35.32 -26.88
CA SER A 361 13.94 -34.80 -25.52
C SER A 361 14.48 -35.75 -24.46
N GLY A 362 14.66 -35.25 -23.23
CA GLY A 362 14.87 -36.11 -22.06
C GLY A 362 13.62 -36.88 -21.65
N ASN A 363 13.73 -37.69 -20.59
CA ASN A 363 12.66 -38.58 -20.11
C ASN A 363 11.75 -37.96 -19.03
N ARG A 364 11.88 -36.66 -18.75
CA ARG A 364 11.04 -35.95 -17.78
C ARG A 364 9.59 -35.91 -18.25
N THR A 365 8.69 -36.03 -17.29
CA THR A 365 7.24 -36.03 -17.53
C THR A 365 6.50 -34.99 -16.71
N VAL A 366 7.15 -34.32 -15.76
CA VAL A 366 6.54 -33.35 -14.86
C VAL A 366 7.34 -32.05 -14.90
N PHE A 367 6.66 -30.95 -15.20
CA PHE A 367 7.25 -29.61 -15.32
C PHE A 367 6.52 -28.63 -14.40
N PRO A 368 7.21 -28.06 -13.39
CA PRO A 368 6.60 -27.13 -12.44
C PRO A 368 6.45 -25.72 -13.03
N PHE A 369 5.42 -25.03 -12.55
CA PHE A 369 5.09 -23.64 -12.79
C PHE A 369 4.86 -22.99 -11.43
N GLN A 370 5.69 -22.01 -11.09
CA GLN A 370 5.66 -21.36 -9.79
C GLN A 370 4.82 -20.08 -9.88
N ASP A 371 3.86 -19.91 -8.98
CA ASP A 371 3.12 -18.66 -8.84
C ASP A 371 3.99 -17.65 -8.06
N ILE A 372 4.47 -16.64 -8.76
CA ILE A 372 5.36 -15.61 -8.18
C ILE A 372 4.61 -14.33 -7.84
N THR A 373 3.29 -14.27 -8.06
CA THR A 373 2.49 -13.04 -7.95
C THR A 373 2.68 -12.36 -6.60
N ASP A 374 2.53 -13.12 -5.51
CA ASP A 374 2.60 -12.54 -4.16
C ASP A 374 4.04 -12.19 -3.78
N ALA A 375 5.04 -12.88 -4.33
CA ALA A 375 6.44 -12.54 -4.13
C ALA A 375 6.79 -11.20 -4.80
N VAL A 376 6.30 -10.99 -6.03
CA VAL A 376 6.42 -9.71 -6.74
C VAL A 376 5.67 -8.60 -5.98
N ASP A 377 4.43 -8.84 -5.56
CA ASP A 377 3.61 -7.86 -4.83
C ASP A 377 4.16 -7.50 -3.44
N LYS A 378 4.96 -8.39 -2.82
CA LYS A 378 5.58 -8.17 -1.50
C LYS A 378 6.87 -7.34 -1.56
N LEU A 379 7.44 -7.14 -2.74
CA LEU A 379 8.64 -6.32 -2.88
C LEU A 379 8.34 -4.87 -2.45
N PRO A 380 9.32 -4.13 -1.92
CA PRO A 380 9.12 -2.74 -1.55
C PRO A 380 8.67 -1.90 -2.74
N ILE A 381 7.67 -1.06 -2.51
CA ILE A 381 7.13 -0.15 -3.53
C ILE A 381 7.56 1.27 -3.18
N ARG A 382 8.08 2.02 -4.15
CA ARG A 382 8.39 3.45 -3.97
C ARG A 382 7.19 4.28 -4.42
N LEU A 383 6.60 4.99 -3.49
CA LEU A 383 5.53 5.95 -3.77
C LEU A 383 6.12 7.35 -3.86
N ILE A 384 5.83 8.05 -4.96
CA ILE A 384 6.10 9.48 -5.08
C ILE A 384 4.83 10.23 -4.72
N GLY A 385 4.83 10.86 -3.56
CA GLY A 385 3.69 11.59 -3.03
C GLY A 385 3.99 13.04 -2.68
N ASP A 386 3.04 13.63 -1.97
CA ASP A 386 3.06 14.99 -1.43
C ASP A 386 4.20 15.26 -0.43
N VAL A 387 4.76 14.20 0.17
CA VAL A 387 5.94 14.20 1.06
C VAL A 387 7.23 13.75 0.36
N LYS A 388 7.30 13.86 -0.97
CA LYS A 388 8.36 13.31 -1.84
C LYS A 388 8.27 11.79 -1.91
N GLU A 389 9.42 11.13 -2.02
CA GLU A 389 9.52 9.69 -2.20
C GLU A 389 9.45 8.95 -0.86
N VAL A 390 8.59 7.95 -0.79
CA VAL A 390 8.41 7.05 0.36
C VAL A 390 8.55 5.62 -0.10
N THR A 391 9.54 4.90 0.40
CA THR A 391 9.67 3.45 0.22
C THR A 391 8.77 2.75 1.24
N VAL A 392 7.76 2.03 0.76
CA VAL A 392 6.89 1.19 1.60
C VAL A 392 7.49 -0.20 1.72
N LEU A 393 7.94 -0.54 2.91
CA LEU A 393 8.55 -1.82 3.23
C LEU A 393 7.49 -2.85 3.64
N PRO A 394 7.71 -4.15 3.36
CA PRO A 394 6.91 -5.21 3.92
C PRO A 394 7.07 -5.30 5.45
N PRO A 395 6.07 -5.81 6.18
CA PRO A 395 6.13 -6.00 7.64
C PRO A 395 7.28 -6.88 8.13
N SER A 396 7.81 -7.77 7.29
CA SER A 396 8.99 -8.59 7.61
C SER A 396 10.22 -7.74 7.97
N LEU A 397 10.36 -6.56 7.35
CA LEU A 397 11.45 -5.62 7.62
C LEU A 397 11.15 -4.66 8.78
N ALA A 398 9.93 -4.68 9.34
CA ALA A 398 9.56 -3.85 10.48
C ALA A 398 10.50 -4.10 11.66
N GLN A 399 10.90 -5.36 11.87
CA GLN A 399 11.82 -5.75 12.91
C GLN A 399 13.19 -5.07 12.70
N GLU A 400 13.74 -5.12 11.51
CA GLU A 400 15.05 -4.54 11.19
C GLU A 400 15.08 -3.02 11.43
N ILE A 401 14.09 -2.30 10.92
CA ILE A 401 14.11 -0.82 10.96
C ILE A 401 13.70 -0.21 12.31
N ARG A 402 13.11 -0.99 13.23
CA ARG A 402 12.37 -0.47 14.39
C ARG A 402 13.17 0.48 15.29
N ASN A 403 14.48 0.26 15.38
CA ASN A 403 15.41 1.02 16.21
C ASN A 403 16.64 1.51 15.42
N ASP A 404 16.58 1.51 14.08
CA ASP A 404 17.69 1.98 13.26
C ASP A 404 17.82 3.50 13.37
N LYS A 405 18.98 3.96 13.84
CA LYS A 405 19.27 5.39 14.05
C LYS A 405 19.42 6.17 12.74
N ARG A 406 19.66 5.48 11.63
CA ARG A 406 19.74 6.04 10.27
C ARG A 406 18.36 6.40 9.72
N LEU A 407 17.29 5.91 10.37
CA LEU A 407 15.91 6.15 10.01
C LEU A 407 15.21 6.97 11.11
N SER A 408 15.06 8.28 10.88
CA SER A 408 14.57 9.22 11.89
C SER A 408 13.06 9.47 11.79
N PHE A 409 12.32 9.15 12.87
CA PHE A 409 10.91 9.55 13.02
C PHE A 409 10.76 11.06 13.22
N ASN A 410 11.58 11.65 14.10
CA ASN A 410 11.46 13.06 14.46
C ASN A 410 11.72 13.98 13.26
N GLN A 411 12.73 13.69 12.44
CA GLN A 411 12.98 14.48 11.23
C GLN A 411 11.90 14.28 10.18
N TRP A 412 11.37 13.06 10.04
CA TRP A 412 10.25 12.79 9.14
C TRP A 412 9.03 13.65 9.52
N THR A 413 8.59 13.59 10.77
CA THR A 413 7.42 14.34 11.25
C THR A 413 7.66 15.85 11.18
N PHE A 414 8.83 16.33 11.60
CA PHE A 414 9.17 17.75 11.53
C PHE A 414 9.09 18.31 10.09
N LYS A 415 9.56 17.52 9.11
CA LYS A 415 9.49 17.86 7.68
C LYS A 415 8.08 17.73 7.12
N ALA A 416 7.39 16.61 7.39
CA ALA A 416 6.07 16.29 6.86
C ALA A 416 4.97 17.27 7.32
N PHE A 417 5.14 17.84 8.51
CA PHE A 417 4.19 18.79 9.12
C PHE A 417 4.74 20.21 9.25
N HIS A 418 5.78 20.55 8.48
CA HIS A 418 6.29 21.92 8.37
C HIS A 418 6.62 22.59 9.71
N GLY A 419 7.20 21.86 10.68
CA GLY A 419 7.47 22.35 12.03
C GLY A 419 8.41 23.56 12.11
N HIS A 420 9.04 23.95 11.00
CA HIS A 420 9.85 25.16 10.87
C HIS A 420 9.03 26.44 10.60
N LEU A 421 7.73 26.31 10.30
CA LEU A 421 6.87 27.44 9.93
C LEU A 421 6.05 27.98 11.13
N PRO A 422 5.88 29.31 11.24
CA PRO A 422 4.98 29.91 12.22
C PRO A 422 3.52 29.42 12.09
N GLY A 423 2.93 29.00 13.22
CA GLY A 423 1.63 28.33 13.32
C GLY A 423 1.76 26.82 13.60
N PHE A 424 2.89 26.21 13.23
CA PHE A 424 3.14 24.78 13.40
C PHE A 424 3.92 24.45 14.69
N GLU A 425 3.91 25.34 15.69
CA GLU A 425 4.65 25.19 16.94
C GLU A 425 4.31 23.88 17.69
N ALA A 426 3.07 23.38 17.63
CA ALA A 426 2.71 22.12 18.27
C ALA A 426 3.40 20.90 17.62
N PHE A 427 3.53 20.90 16.29
CA PHE A 427 4.27 19.88 15.55
C PHE A 427 5.77 19.98 15.88
N ALA A 428 6.30 21.21 15.92
CA ALA A 428 7.67 21.48 16.30
C ALA A 428 7.98 21.03 17.74
N ALA A 429 7.09 21.28 18.70
CA ALA A 429 7.28 20.91 20.10
C ALA A 429 7.29 19.38 20.30
N GLY A 430 6.49 18.65 19.52
CA GLY A 430 6.42 17.20 19.57
C GLY A 430 7.68 16.51 19.05
N THR A 431 8.38 17.12 18.09
CA THR A 431 9.47 16.44 17.34
C THR A 431 10.79 17.22 17.26
N GLY A 432 10.81 18.46 17.75
CA GLY A 432 11.93 19.38 17.69
C GLY A 432 12.88 19.20 18.87
N GLY A 433 13.82 18.26 18.72
CA GLY A 433 15.12 18.16 19.42
C GLY A 433 15.12 17.95 20.95
N SER A 434 14.24 18.60 21.71
CA SER A 434 14.22 18.60 23.18
C SER A 434 13.73 17.27 23.78
N ASN A 435 13.01 16.44 23.00
CA ASN A 435 12.38 15.18 23.42
C ASN A 435 11.53 15.31 24.71
N LEU A 436 11.10 16.52 25.08
CA LEU A 436 10.35 16.78 26.32
C LEU A 436 8.99 16.10 26.30
N VAL A 437 8.23 16.22 25.20
CA VAL A 437 6.91 15.58 25.04
C VAL A 437 7.03 14.07 25.20
N GLN A 438 7.96 13.43 24.50
CA GLN A 438 8.17 11.99 24.61
C GLN A 438 8.58 11.57 26.03
N THR A 439 9.42 12.37 26.69
CA THR A 439 9.86 12.12 28.08
C THR A 439 8.68 12.17 29.05
N VAL A 440 7.86 13.22 29.01
CA VAL A 440 6.70 13.39 29.90
C VAL A 440 5.65 12.31 29.67
N VAL A 441 5.36 11.96 28.41
CA VAL A 441 4.38 10.90 28.10
C VAL A 441 4.86 9.53 28.59
N THR A 442 6.14 9.19 28.39
CA THR A 442 6.67 7.88 28.77
C THR A 442 6.94 7.74 30.27
N LYS A 443 7.40 8.80 30.94
CA LYS A 443 7.79 8.75 32.36
C LYS A 443 6.68 9.16 33.30
N ASP A 444 5.96 10.23 33.00
CA ASP A 444 5.06 10.86 33.95
C ASP A 444 3.63 10.39 33.68
N LEU A 445 3.09 10.65 32.48
CA LEU A 445 1.71 10.27 32.14
C LEU A 445 1.42 8.80 32.44
N THR A 446 2.32 7.90 32.05
CA THR A 446 2.17 6.44 32.29
C THR A 446 2.16 6.08 33.79
N LYS A 447 2.93 6.77 34.63
CA LYS A 447 2.96 6.53 36.09
C LYS A 447 1.72 7.09 36.78
N PHE A 448 1.25 8.25 36.32
CA PHE A 448 0.12 8.95 36.94
C PHE A 448 -1.25 8.40 36.53
N LEU A 449 -1.33 7.48 35.55
CA LEU A 449 -2.57 6.80 35.14
C LEU A 449 -3.42 6.32 36.32
N ASN A 450 -2.80 5.76 37.36
CA ASN A 450 -3.52 5.29 38.56
C ASN A 450 -4.25 6.43 39.29
N LYS A 451 -3.58 7.57 39.46
CA LYS A 451 -4.16 8.72 40.19
C LYS A 451 -5.23 9.45 39.39
N ILE A 452 -5.16 9.40 38.06
CA ILE A 452 -6.07 10.15 37.18
C ILE A 452 -7.28 9.33 36.74
N THR A 453 -7.31 8.01 36.96
CA THR A 453 -8.39 7.13 36.44
C THR A 453 -9.77 7.54 36.98
N GLU A 454 -9.91 7.67 38.30
CA GLU A 454 -11.18 8.08 38.93
C GLU A 454 -11.56 9.55 38.60
N PRO A 455 -10.65 10.54 38.74
CA PRO A 455 -10.95 11.91 38.30
C PRO A 455 -11.33 12.04 36.82
N LEU A 456 -10.76 11.20 35.96
CA LEU A 456 -11.10 11.16 34.53
C LEU A 456 -12.49 10.55 34.31
N ALA A 457 -12.85 9.51 35.07
CA ALA A 457 -14.18 8.92 35.03
C ALA A 457 -15.27 9.89 35.53
N GLU A 458 -14.99 10.67 36.57
CA GLU A 458 -15.89 11.74 37.04
C GLU A 458 -16.10 12.80 35.96
N GLU A 459 -15.01 13.29 35.35
CA GLU A 459 -15.10 14.28 34.28
C GLU A 459 -15.84 13.74 33.05
N THR A 460 -15.61 12.46 32.71
CA THR A 460 -16.33 11.77 31.65
C THR A 460 -17.83 11.73 31.94
N ALA A 461 -18.23 11.44 33.17
CA ALA A 461 -19.64 11.40 33.55
C ALA A 461 -20.32 12.75 33.36
N MET A 462 -19.70 13.83 33.85
CA MET A 462 -20.22 15.19 33.68
C MET A 462 -20.30 15.58 32.20
N ALA A 463 -19.24 15.31 31.42
CA ALA A 463 -19.21 15.62 30.00
C ALA A 463 -20.29 14.88 29.22
N LEU A 464 -20.53 13.60 29.51
CA LEU A 464 -21.58 12.82 28.85
C LEU A 464 -22.98 13.34 29.17
N GLU A 465 -23.25 13.77 30.40
CA GLU A 465 -24.56 14.33 30.75
C GLU A 465 -24.86 15.64 30.03
N GLU A 466 -23.84 16.47 29.81
CA GLU A 466 -23.97 17.70 29.04
C GLU A 466 -24.13 17.42 27.53
N LEU A 467 -23.34 16.48 26.99
CA LEU A 467 -23.26 16.23 25.54
C LEU A 467 -24.34 15.28 24.99
N LEU A 468 -24.70 14.23 25.75
CA LEU A 468 -25.71 13.23 25.38
C LEU A 468 -27.06 13.45 26.07
N THR A 469 -27.14 14.41 27.01
CA THR A 469 -28.32 14.76 27.79
C THR A 469 -28.83 13.63 28.72
N ASN A 470 -29.72 13.97 29.65
CA ASN A 470 -30.42 12.99 30.48
C ASN A 470 -31.80 12.58 29.94
N LYS A 471 -32.05 12.82 28.65
CA LYS A 471 -33.32 12.48 28.02
C LYS A 471 -33.46 10.97 27.86
N THR A 472 -34.54 10.41 28.40
CA THR A 472 -34.92 8.99 28.18
C THR A 472 -35.57 8.77 26.81
N GLU A 473 -35.94 9.85 26.12
CA GLU A 473 -36.41 9.82 24.74
C GLU A 473 -35.25 9.76 23.75
N TRP A 474 -35.44 9.01 22.67
CA TRP A 474 -34.50 8.94 21.58
C TRP A 474 -34.32 10.30 20.92
N HIS A 475 -33.08 10.73 20.76
CA HIS A 475 -32.74 11.93 20.00
C HIS A 475 -31.46 11.70 19.19
N THR A 476 -31.31 12.46 18.11
CA THR A 476 -30.22 12.30 17.15
C THR A 476 -29.06 13.23 17.50
N ILE A 477 -27.84 12.71 17.39
CA ILE A 477 -26.59 13.46 17.58
C ILE A 477 -25.68 13.30 16.37
N ALA A 478 -24.86 14.33 16.10
CA ALA A 478 -23.71 14.22 15.22
C ALA A 478 -22.59 13.49 15.98
N MET A 479 -22.39 12.20 15.68
CA MET A 479 -21.57 11.32 16.53
C MET A 479 -20.14 11.84 16.65
N ARG A 480 -19.48 12.12 15.52
CA ARG A 480 -18.07 12.53 15.52
C ARG A 480 -17.85 13.83 16.29
N ASP A 481 -18.74 14.81 16.14
CA ASP A 481 -18.63 16.11 16.81
C ASP A 481 -18.81 15.99 18.34
N VAL A 482 -19.75 15.13 18.78
CA VAL A 482 -19.96 14.86 20.21
C VAL A 482 -18.77 14.11 20.80
N VAL A 483 -18.27 13.08 20.11
CA VAL A 483 -17.10 12.31 20.53
C VAL A 483 -15.86 13.22 20.60
N LEU A 484 -15.68 14.11 19.63
CA LEU A 484 -14.57 15.06 19.60
C LEU A 484 -14.60 16.02 20.80
N GLN A 485 -15.78 16.54 21.15
CA GLN A 485 -15.97 17.40 22.33
C GLN A 485 -15.70 16.65 23.64
N LEU A 486 -16.19 15.41 23.75
CA LEU A 486 -15.96 14.55 24.90
C LEU A 486 -14.45 14.33 25.09
N VAL A 487 -13.77 13.86 24.04
CA VAL A 487 -12.33 13.56 24.07
C VAL A 487 -11.52 14.81 24.37
N ALA A 488 -11.81 15.95 23.73
CA ALA A 488 -11.11 17.20 24.00
C ALA A 488 -11.17 17.61 25.48
N ARG A 489 -12.34 17.44 26.13
CA ARG A 489 -12.54 17.75 27.55
C ARG A 489 -11.78 16.79 28.47
N ILE A 490 -11.93 15.49 28.26
CA ILE A 490 -11.32 14.48 29.14
C ILE A 490 -9.80 14.39 28.96
N SER A 491 -9.27 14.59 27.74
CA SER A 491 -7.83 14.75 27.51
C SER A 491 -7.30 16.02 28.20
N SER A 492 -8.01 17.14 28.07
CA SER A 492 -7.60 18.40 28.72
C SER A 492 -7.60 18.31 30.25
N ARG A 493 -8.45 17.46 30.85
CA ARG A 493 -8.46 17.21 32.30
C ARG A 493 -7.14 16.65 32.82
N VAL A 494 -6.47 15.84 32.01
CA VAL A 494 -5.16 15.25 32.32
C VAL A 494 -4.02 16.21 31.99
N PHE A 495 -4.14 16.95 30.89
CA PHE A 495 -3.05 17.81 30.45
C PHE A 495 -2.96 19.14 31.22
N LEU A 496 -4.10 19.76 31.54
CA LEU A 496 -4.15 21.11 32.14
C LEU A 496 -4.89 21.19 33.48
N GLY A 497 -5.38 20.05 33.99
CA GLY A 497 -6.10 20.00 35.27
C GLY A 497 -7.57 20.44 35.17
N THR A 498 -8.23 20.57 36.33
CA THR A 498 -9.68 20.83 36.45
C THR A 498 -10.10 22.20 35.91
N GLU A 499 -9.29 23.24 36.13
CA GLU A 499 -9.63 24.63 35.80
C GLU A 499 -9.73 24.83 34.28
N LEU A 500 -8.73 24.37 33.54
CA LEU A 500 -8.63 24.62 32.10
C LEU A 500 -9.36 23.58 31.24
N CYS A 501 -9.65 22.39 31.78
CA CYS A 501 -10.37 21.36 31.01
C CYS A 501 -11.82 21.72 30.68
N ARG A 502 -12.38 22.76 31.32
CA ARG A 502 -13.71 23.31 31.05
C ARG A 502 -13.65 24.73 30.47
N ASN A 503 -12.45 25.23 30.16
CA ASN A 503 -12.30 26.54 29.55
C ASN A 503 -12.74 26.46 28.08
N GLU A 504 -13.85 27.12 27.75
CA GLU A 504 -14.45 27.07 26.41
C GLU A 504 -13.49 27.55 25.31
N THR A 505 -12.65 28.55 25.60
CA THR A 505 -11.66 29.04 24.64
C THR A 505 -10.61 27.96 24.36
N TRP A 506 -10.09 27.33 25.41
CA TRP A 506 -9.11 26.24 25.27
C TRP A 506 -9.69 25.02 24.54
N LEU A 507 -10.91 24.58 24.89
CA LEU A 507 -11.56 23.44 24.24
C LEU A 507 -11.86 23.72 22.77
N ARG A 508 -12.34 24.93 22.46
CA ARG A 508 -12.55 25.35 21.06
C ARG A 508 -11.24 25.34 20.29
N VAL A 509 -10.19 25.94 20.84
CA VAL A 509 -8.89 26.05 20.17
C VAL A 509 -8.24 24.68 19.98
N THR A 510 -8.25 23.80 20.98
CA THR A 510 -7.66 22.46 20.83
C THR A 510 -8.43 21.58 19.84
N ARG A 511 -9.74 21.76 19.71
CA ARG A 511 -10.50 21.14 18.62
C ARG A 511 -10.15 21.74 17.25
N ASP A 512 -10.20 23.06 17.14
CA ASP A 512 -10.09 23.74 15.85
C ASP A 512 -8.65 23.73 15.32
N TYR A 513 -7.66 24.04 16.17
CA TYR A 513 -6.23 24.03 15.85
C TYR A 513 -5.80 22.70 15.26
N THR A 514 -6.30 21.61 15.83
CA THR A 514 -5.86 20.28 15.45
C THR A 514 -6.40 19.89 14.08
N VAL A 515 -7.63 20.33 13.71
CA VAL A 515 -8.15 20.22 12.34
C VAL A 515 -7.42 21.18 11.39
N THR A 516 -7.33 22.46 11.74
CA THR A 516 -6.68 23.51 10.93
C THR A 516 -5.23 23.15 10.62
N GLY A 517 -4.50 22.54 11.56
CA GLY A 517 -3.10 22.19 11.40
C GLY A 517 -2.84 21.16 10.30
N PHE A 518 -3.66 20.10 10.23
CA PHE A 518 -3.57 19.12 9.15
C PHE A 518 -3.95 19.73 7.80
N LEU A 519 -5.05 20.50 7.73
CA LEU A 519 -5.49 21.17 6.51
C LEU A 519 -4.43 22.17 5.98
N ALA A 520 -3.88 23.00 6.86
CA ALA A 520 -2.82 23.94 6.51
C ALA A 520 -1.56 23.20 6.00
N GLY A 521 -1.25 22.05 6.62
CA GLY A 521 -0.15 21.20 6.19
C GLY A 521 -0.35 20.63 4.79
N GLU A 522 -1.54 20.14 4.48
CA GLU A 522 -1.92 19.62 3.15
C GLU A 522 -1.93 20.73 2.09
N GLU A 523 -2.53 21.89 2.38
CA GLU A 523 -2.53 23.04 1.47
C GLU A 523 -1.12 23.50 1.12
N LEU A 524 -0.21 23.54 2.11
CA LEU A 524 1.20 23.89 1.88
C LEU A 524 1.93 22.88 1.00
N ARG A 525 1.50 21.60 0.97
CA ARG A 525 2.12 20.57 0.13
C ARG A 525 1.81 20.76 -1.35
N LEU A 526 0.71 21.46 -1.69
CA LEU A 526 0.39 21.85 -3.07
C LEU A 526 1.38 22.87 -3.65
N TRP A 527 2.21 23.50 -2.81
CA TRP A 527 3.22 24.47 -3.21
C TRP A 527 4.62 23.85 -3.19
N PRO A 528 5.50 24.21 -4.16
CA PRO A 528 6.90 23.80 -4.15
C PRO A 528 7.59 24.18 -2.84
N GLU A 529 8.42 23.29 -2.30
CA GLU A 529 9.03 23.41 -0.96
C GLU A 529 9.72 24.77 -0.73
N PHE A 530 10.45 25.27 -1.72
CA PHE A 530 11.17 26.55 -1.62
C PHE A 530 10.26 27.79 -1.55
N THR A 531 8.98 27.68 -1.93
CA THR A 531 8.01 28.79 -1.88
C THR A 531 7.24 28.85 -0.57
N ARG A 532 7.21 27.75 0.19
CA ARG A 532 6.44 27.62 1.44
C ARG A 532 6.77 28.70 2.48
N PRO A 533 8.05 29.13 2.68
CA PRO A 533 8.39 30.23 3.60
C PRO A 533 7.78 31.59 3.27
N LEU A 534 7.25 31.78 2.05
CA LEU A 534 6.52 32.99 1.67
C LEU A 534 5.01 32.75 1.66
N VAL A 535 4.57 31.64 1.05
CA VAL A 535 3.16 31.33 0.83
C VAL A 535 2.38 31.18 2.14
N HIS A 536 3.00 30.64 3.20
CA HIS A 536 2.33 30.45 4.49
C HIS A 536 1.84 31.77 5.15
N TRP A 537 2.39 32.92 4.75
CA TRP A 537 1.91 34.23 5.21
C TRP A 537 0.56 34.62 4.58
N PHE A 538 0.23 34.06 3.41
CA PHE A 538 -0.95 34.41 2.63
C PHE A 538 -2.09 33.39 2.72
N LEU A 539 -1.77 32.11 2.94
CA LEU A 539 -2.77 31.06 3.08
C LEU A 539 -3.73 31.32 4.25
N PRO A 540 -5.06 31.29 4.04
CA PRO A 540 -6.06 31.49 5.09
C PRO A 540 -5.93 30.49 6.24
N SER A 541 -5.69 29.22 5.93
CA SER A 541 -5.48 28.14 6.89
C SER A 541 -4.28 28.44 7.81
N CYS A 542 -3.12 28.79 7.25
CA CYS A 542 -1.92 29.16 8.02
C CYS A 542 -2.11 30.43 8.86
N ARG A 543 -2.87 31.42 8.35
CA ARG A 543 -3.23 32.64 9.12
C ARG A 543 -4.13 32.30 10.30
N LYS A 544 -5.13 31.45 10.08
CA LYS A 544 -6.03 30.94 11.13
C LYS A 544 -5.24 30.16 12.17
N LEU A 545 -4.34 29.27 11.73
CA LEU A 545 -3.50 28.46 12.59
C LEU A 545 -2.65 29.31 13.54
N ARG A 546 -1.98 30.36 13.05
CA ARG A 546 -1.24 31.31 13.90
C ARG A 546 -2.12 32.05 14.90
N ARG A 547 -3.36 32.39 14.51
CA ARG A 547 -4.33 33.03 15.41
C ARG A 547 -4.73 32.06 16.53
N GLU A 548 -5.03 30.81 16.18
CA GLU A 548 -5.37 29.75 17.14
C GLU A 548 -4.23 29.50 18.14
N VAL A 549 -2.96 29.49 17.72
CA VAL A 549 -1.82 29.40 18.64
C VAL A 549 -1.80 30.58 19.62
N ASN A 550 -2.05 31.80 19.15
CA ASN A 550 -2.10 32.98 20.02
C ASN A 550 -3.30 32.96 20.98
N GLU A 551 -4.47 32.50 20.52
CA GLU A 551 -5.64 32.30 21.37
C GLU A 551 -5.35 31.25 22.47
N ALA A 552 -4.69 30.14 22.12
CA ALA A 552 -4.24 29.14 23.10
C ALA A 552 -3.30 29.75 24.14
N ARG A 553 -2.33 30.57 23.71
CA ARG A 553 -1.40 31.27 24.61
C ARG A 553 -2.19 32.12 25.60
N CYS A 554 -3.12 32.94 25.12
CA CYS A 554 -3.97 33.78 25.95
C CYS A 554 -4.83 32.95 26.93
N ALA A 555 -5.36 31.81 26.50
CA ALA A 555 -6.26 30.98 27.31
C ALA A 555 -5.57 30.36 28.53
N ILE A 556 -4.29 29.97 28.42
CA ILE A 556 -3.58 29.31 29.53
C ILE A 556 -2.69 30.26 30.33
N GLN A 557 -2.37 31.45 29.80
CA GLN A 557 -1.42 32.40 30.40
C GLN A 557 -1.78 32.78 31.84
N SER A 558 -3.07 33.02 32.12
CA SER A 558 -3.53 33.41 33.46
C SER A 558 -3.30 32.31 34.49
N THR A 559 -3.59 31.06 34.14
CA THR A 559 -3.37 29.89 35.00
C THR A 559 -1.89 29.66 35.24
N LEU A 560 -1.04 29.77 34.21
CA LEU A 560 0.41 29.66 34.35
C LEU A 560 0.97 30.73 35.29
N ALA A 561 0.60 32.00 35.06
CA ALA A 561 1.03 33.11 35.91
C ALA A 561 0.57 32.95 37.36
N ARG A 562 -0.68 32.54 37.58
CA ARG A 562 -1.24 32.28 38.92
C ARG A 562 -0.52 31.15 39.64
N ARG A 563 -0.24 30.03 38.96
CA ARG A 563 0.52 28.90 39.53
C ARG A 563 1.93 29.34 39.90
N GLN A 564 2.61 30.06 39.01
CA GLN A 564 3.96 30.55 39.26
C GLN A 564 4.01 31.51 40.46
N GLN A 565 3.08 32.47 40.55
CA GLN A 565 2.99 33.38 41.68
C GLN A 565 2.74 32.63 43.00
N LEU A 566 1.79 31.68 43.01
CA LEU A 566 1.50 30.88 44.19
C LEU A 566 2.71 30.08 44.66
N LYS A 567 3.46 29.47 43.73
CA LYS A 567 4.71 28.75 44.06
C LYS A 567 5.73 29.70 44.69
N GLN A 568 5.90 30.90 44.13
CA GLN A 568 6.82 31.91 44.66
C GLN A 568 6.42 32.39 46.06
N ASP A 569 5.14 32.67 46.28
CA ASP A 569 4.62 33.14 47.57
C ASP A 569 4.77 32.07 48.66
N LEU A 570 4.51 30.80 48.35
CA LEU A 570 4.68 29.69 49.29
C LEU A 570 6.15 29.43 49.63
N VAL A 571 7.04 29.48 48.63
CA VAL A 571 8.49 29.38 48.86
C VAL A 571 8.98 30.54 49.72
N ALA A 572 8.55 31.77 49.43
CA ALA A 572 8.89 32.95 50.23
C ALA A 572 8.36 32.87 51.68
N ALA A 573 7.20 32.23 51.87
CA ALA A 573 6.60 31.99 53.17
C ALA A 573 7.13 30.74 53.90
N GLY A 574 8.10 30.01 53.31
CA GLY A 574 8.64 28.76 53.88
C GLY A 574 7.60 27.64 54.01
N LYS A 575 6.56 27.64 53.17
CA LYS A 575 5.48 26.64 53.16
C LYS A 575 5.67 25.65 52.01
N ASP A 576 5.13 24.45 52.19
CA ASP A 576 5.13 23.42 51.15
C ASP A 576 4.32 23.86 49.93
N VAL A 577 4.89 23.61 48.75
CA VAL A 577 4.28 23.93 47.46
C VAL A 577 3.41 22.75 47.01
N PRO A 578 2.12 22.96 46.71
CA PRO A 578 1.27 21.88 46.22
C PRO A 578 1.74 21.41 44.84
N GLU A 579 1.87 20.10 44.68
CA GLU A 579 2.14 19.48 43.39
C GLU A 579 0.85 19.20 42.63
N TYR A 580 0.81 19.52 41.34
CA TYR A 580 -0.31 19.20 40.48
C TYR A 580 -0.05 17.89 39.73
N ASP A 581 -1.05 17.00 39.70
CA ASP A 581 -1.00 15.76 38.92
C ASP A 581 -1.46 16.03 37.46
N ASP A 582 -0.80 16.96 36.76
CA ASP A 582 -1.08 17.31 35.36
C ASP A 582 0.18 17.60 34.52
N ALA A 583 0.02 17.65 33.19
CA ALA A 583 1.15 17.78 32.27
C ALA A 583 1.88 19.12 32.37
N ILE A 584 1.25 20.18 32.88
CA ILE A 584 1.93 21.47 33.12
C ILE A 584 3.05 21.25 34.15
N GLU A 585 2.73 20.63 35.29
CA GLU A 585 3.72 20.32 36.34
C GLU A 585 4.82 19.37 35.82
N TRP A 586 4.43 18.35 35.05
CA TRP A 586 5.38 17.38 34.51
C TRP A 586 6.37 18.02 33.54
N PHE A 587 5.91 18.93 32.68
CA PHE A 587 6.78 19.67 31.77
C PHE A 587 7.72 20.63 32.51
N GLU A 588 7.24 21.36 33.52
CA GLU A 588 8.09 22.23 34.34
C GLU A 588 9.23 21.44 35.00
N LYS A 589 8.90 20.28 35.59
CA LYS A 589 9.88 19.37 36.20
C LYS A 589 10.87 18.80 35.17
N ALA A 590 10.38 18.38 34.00
CA ALA A 590 11.21 17.84 32.94
C ALA A 590 12.15 18.88 32.32
N ALA A 591 11.70 20.14 32.20
CA ALA A 591 12.48 21.24 31.66
C ALA A 591 13.63 21.68 32.58
N LYS A 592 13.55 21.39 33.90
CA LYS A 592 14.61 21.73 34.88
C LYS A 592 15.06 23.19 34.83
N GLY A 593 14.10 24.11 34.62
CA GLY A 593 14.36 25.55 34.51
C GLY A 593 14.82 26.03 33.12
N ALA A 594 14.93 25.15 32.13
CA ALA A 594 15.15 25.57 30.75
C ALA A 594 13.90 26.28 30.18
N PRO A 595 14.06 27.34 29.37
CA PRO A 595 12.94 27.97 28.69
C PRO A 595 12.18 26.97 27.81
N CYS A 596 10.86 26.91 27.95
CA CYS A 596 9.99 26.11 27.09
C CYS A 596 8.70 26.87 26.78
N ASP A 597 8.18 26.71 25.55
CA ASP A 597 6.85 27.20 25.20
C ASP A 597 5.81 26.19 25.70
N MET A 598 5.30 26.42 26.91
CA MET A 598 4.27 25.56 27.52
C MET A 598 3.02 25.46 26.64
N THR A 599 2.65 26.52 25.91
CA THR A 599 1.47 26.47 25.04
C THR A 599 1.71 25.51 23.87
N ALA A 600 2.87 25.59 23.23
CA ALA A 600 3.22 24.67 22.15
C ALA A 600 3.27 23.21 22.63
N LEU A 601 3.79 22.95 23.84
CA LEU A 601 3.81 21.62 24.44
C LEU A 601 2.40 21.08 24.71
N GLN A 602 1.50 21.91 25.26
CA GLN A 602 0.11 21.54 25.54
C GLN A 602 -0.72 21.33 24.26
N LEU A 603 -0.52 22.18 23.24
CA LEU A 603 -1.11 21.99 21.92
C LEU A 603 -0.58 20.72 21.25
N SER A 604 0.69 20.37 21.46
CA SER A 604 1.29 19.12 20.93
C SER A 604 0.64 17.88 21.54
N LEU A 605 0.44 17.85 22.87
CA LEU A 605 -0.30 16.77 23.53
C LEU A 605 -1.75 16.69 23.03
N SER A 606 -2.42 17.84 22.91
CA SER A 606 -3.80 17.91 22.43
C SER A 606 -3.94 17.40 20.99
N LEU A 607 -3.03 17.80 20.11
CA LEU A 607 -2.97 17.34 18.72
C LEU A 607 -2.79 15.83 18.61
N ALA A 608 -1.88 15.26 19.42
CA ALA A 608 -1.60 13.83 19.39
C ALA A 608 -2.75 12.98 19.97
N ALA A 609 -3.37 13.43 21.06
CA ALA A 609 -4.37 12.66 21.79
C ALA A 609 -5.78 12.79 21.20
N ILE A 610 -6.22 14.01 20.84
CA ILE A 610 -7.64 14.26 20.59
C ILE A 610 -8.11 13.60 19.29
N HIS A 611 -7.42 13.79 18.16
CA HIS A 611 -7.88 13.25 16.87
C HIS A 611 -7.87 11.73 16.81
N THR A 612 -6.78 11.13 17.29
CA THR A 612 -6.59 9.67 17.19
C THR A 612 -7.56 8.93 18.11
N THR A 613 -7.77 9.41 19.33
CA THR A 613 -8.77 8.87 20.26
C THR A 613 -10.19 9.07 19.72
N THR A 614 -10.51 10.26 19.18
CA THR A 614 -11.84 10.55 18.60
C THR A 614 -12.17 9.59 17.46
N ASP A 615 -11.22 9.38 16.54
CA ASP A 615 -11.43 8.50 15.39
C ASP A 615 -11.63 7.03 15.82
N LEU A 616 -10.83 6.54 16.77
CA LEU A 616 -10.99 5.18 17.28
C LEU A 616 -12.29 5.01 18.07
N LEU A 617 -12.65 5.94 18.95
CA LEU A 617 -13.89 5.86 19.71
C LEU A 617 -15.13 5.91 18.80
N THR A 618 -15.13 6.78 17.79
CA THR A 618 -16.15 6.83 16.73
C THR A 618 -16.26 5.48 16.01
N GLN A 619 -15.12 4.88 15.65
CA GLN A 619 -15.08 3.59 14.97
C GLN A 619 -15.66 2.47 15.85
N VAL A 620 -15.31 2.43 17.14
CA VAL A 620 -15.84 1.43 18.08
C VAL A 620 -17.35 1.58 18.25
N LEU A 621 -17.85 2.80 18.45
CA LEU A 621 -19.29 3.05 18.56
C LEU A 621 -20.03 2.64 17.29
N THR A 622 -19.45 2.91 16.11
CA THR A 622 -20.00 2.46 14.83
C THR A 622 -20.12 0.94 14.77
N ARG A 623 -19.05 0.22 15.14
CA ARG A 623 -19.05 -1.25 15.12
C ARG A 623 -20.01 -1.87 16.11
N ILE A 624 -20.10 -1.33 17.33
CA ILE A 624 -21.09 -1.78 18.31
C ILE A 624 -22.51 -1.51 17.79
N SER A 625 -22.77 -0.36 17.17
CA SER A 625 -24.09 -0.02 16.64
C SER A 625 -24.53 -0.90 15.46
N GLN A 626 -23.57 -1.52 14.76
CA GLN A 626 -23.83 -2.52 13.72
C GLN A 626 -23.99 -3.95 14.28
N ASN A 627 -23.61 -4.19 15.54
CA ASN A 627 -23.55 -5.51 16.18
C ASN A 627 -24.04 -5.39 17.64
N LEU A 628 -25.31 -4.99 17.82
CA LEU A 628 -25.86 -4.63 19.13
C LEU A 628 -25.92 -5.81 20.13
N ASP A 629 -25.80 -7.05 19.66
CA ASP A 629 -25.72 -8.27 20.46
C ASP A 629 -24.51 -8.27 21.42
N ILE A 630 -23.44 -7.54 21.09
CA ILE A 630 -22.26 -7.39 21.95
C ILE A 630 -22.54 -6.57 23.22
N LEU A 631 -23.60 -5.74 23.25
CA LEU A 631 -23.89 -4.84 24.37
C LEU A 631 -24.21 -5.57 25.66
N GLY A 632 -24.92 -6.70 25.60
CA GLY A 632 -25.26 -7.50 26.79
C GLY A 632 -24.01 -7.97 27.54
N PRO A 633 -23.13 -8.74 26.89
CA PRO A 633 -21.86 -9.18 27.46
C PRO A 633 -20.95 -8.04 27.93
N LEU A 634 -20.90 -6.92 27.20
CA LEU A 634 -20.11 -5.75 27.62
C LEU A 634 -20.66 -5.12 28.91
N ARG A 635 -21.99 -4.93 29.00
CA ARG A 635 -22.63 -4.38 30.22
C ARG A 635 -22.37 -5.28 31.42
N GLU A 636 -22.49 -6.59 31.25
CA GLU A 636 -22.18 -7.56 32.31
C GLU A 636 -20.72 -7.47 32.78
N GLU A 637 -19.74 -7.47 31.86
CA GLU A 637 -18.33 -7.32 32.19
C GLU A 637 -18.06 -6.00 32.94
N ILE A 638 -18.55 -4.88 32.39
CA ILE A 638 -18.26 -3.55 32.94
C ILE A 638 -18.86 -3.40 34.34
N THR A 639 -20.14 -3.75 34.53
CA THR A 639 -20.82 -3.62 35.83
C THR A 639 -20.18 -4.55 36.86
N SER A 640 -19.88 -5.81 36.49
CA SER A 640 -19.23 -6.75 37.42
C SER A 640 -17.85 -6.27 37.88
N VAL A 641 -17.05 -5.73 36.96
CA VAL A 641 -15.69 -5.28 37.29
C VAL A 641 -15.70 -4.00 38.13
N LEU A 642 -16.59 -3.04 37.82
CA LEU A 642 -16.69 -1.79 38.58
C LEU A 642 -17.31 -1.99 39.97
N ALA A 643 -18.20 -2.98 40.14
CA ALA A 643 -18.75 -3.32 41.45
C ALA A 643 -17.68 -3.89 42.42
N ASP A 644 -16.67 -4.58 41.88
CA ASP A 644 -15.56 -5.17 42.65
C ASP A 644 -14.46 -4.14 42.97
N GLU A 645 -14.01 -3.38 41.96
CA GLU A 645 -12.77 -2.60 42.02
C GLU A 645 -12.96 -1.08 41.99
N GLY A 646 -14.17 -0.59 41.70
CA GLY A 646 -14.40 0.82 41.38
C GLY A 646 -13.59 1.28 40.16
N TRP A 647 -13.37 2.59 40.03
CA TRP A 647 -12.54 3.16 38.96
C TRP A 647 -11.05 3.08 39.32
N SER A 648 -10.37 2.05 38.82
CA SER A 648 -8.94 1.83 39.05
C SER A 648 -8.22 1.31 37.81
N LYS A 649 -6.89 1.38 37.76
CA LYS A 649 -6.12 0.73 36.68
C LYS A 649 -6.38 -0.78 36.62
N THR A 650 -6.59 -1.42 37.76
CA THR A 650 -6.92 -2.85 37.85
C THR A 650 -8.25 -3.14 37.16
N SER A 651 -9.27 -2.30 37.41
CA SER A 651 -10.58 -2.42 36.76
C SER A 651 -10.46 -2.36 35.23
N LEU A 652 -9.74 -1.36 34.69
CA LEU A 652 -9.54 -1.21 33.24
C LEU A 652 -8.75 -2.36 32.61
N HIS A 653 -7.87 -3.01 33.39
CA HIS A 653 -7.15 -4.21 32.95
C HIS A 653 -8.05 -5.46 32.95
N LYS A 654 -8.99 -5.57 33.89
CA LYS A 654 -9.96 -6.67 34.00
C LYS A 654 -11.05 -6.63 32.91
N MET A 655 -11.34 -5.46 32.32
CA MET A 655 -12.24 -5.30 31.17
C MET A 655 -11.61 -5.84 29.87
N LYS A 656 -11.59 -7.17 29.72
CA LYS A 656 -10.90 -7.90 28.64
C LYS A 656 -11.72 -7.94 27.36
N LEU A 657 -13.04 -8.07 27.45
CA LEU A 657 -13.95 -8.06 26.30
C LEU A 657 -14.02 -6.66 25.70
N LEU A 658 -14.14 -5.62 26.54
CA LEU A 658 -14.07 -4.23 26.07
C LEU A 658 -12.73 -3.95 25.36
N ASP A 659 -11.61 -4.45 25.90
CA ASP A 659 -10.29 -4.36 25.25
C ASP A 659 -10.28 -5.03 23.86
N SER A 660 -10.88 -6.22 23.75
CA SER A 660 -11.01 -6.97 22.51
C SER A 660 -11.85 -6.24 21.46
N VAL A 661 -12.99 -5.67 21.87
CA VAL A 661 -13.88 -4.88 21.00
C VAL A 661 -13.17 -3.65 20.44
N ILE A 662 -12.39 -2.95 21.27
CA ILE A 662 -11.60 -1.79 20.81
C ILE A 662 -10.52 -2.25 19.82
N LYS A 663 -9.79 -3.32 20.17
CA LYS A 663 -8.70 -3.85 19.33
C LYS A 663 -9.22 -4.35 17.98
N GLU A 664 -10.32 -5.09 17.94
CA GLU A 664 -10.90 -5.55 16.67
C GLU A 664 -11.40 -4.39 15.80
N SER A 665 -12.01 -3.38 16.41
CA SER A 665 -12.47 -2.20 15.70
C SER A 665 -11.30 -1.42 15.08
N GLN A 666 -10.18 -1.32 15.80
CA GLN A 666 -8.93 -0.72 15.31
C GLN A 666 -8.24 -1.59 14.25
N ARG A 667 -8.31 -2.93 14.34
CA ARG A 667 -7.81 -3.86 13.31
C ARG A 667 -8.49 -3.63 11.97
N MET A 668 -9.82 -3.58 12.01
CA MET A 668 -10.67 -3.45 10.83
C MET A 668 -10.49 -2.11 10.13
N LYS A 669 -10.28 -1.04 10.90
CA LYS A 669 -9.96 0.30 10.39
C LYS A 669 -8.88 0.95 11.27
N PRO A 670 -7.59 0.72 10.99
CA PRO A 670 -6.53 1.49 11.62
C PRO A 670 -6.62 2.95 11.18
N GLY A 671 -5.85 3.83 11.82
CA GLY A 671 -5.78 5.24 11.39
C GLY A 671 -5.14 5.38 10.01
N GLU A 672 -4.15 4.55 9.71
CA GLU A 672 -3.33 4.60 8.50
C GLU A 672 -3.09 3.17 7.96
N ILE A 673 -2.95 3.01 6.64
CA ILE A 673 -2.62 1.72 5.99
C ILE A 673 -1.11 1.43 6.00
N VAL A 674 -0.29 2.43 6.35
CA VAL A 674 1.14 2.28 6.64
C VAL A 674 1.44 2.81 8.02
N SER A 675 2.53 2.35 8.61
CA SER A 675 3.00 2.75 9.94
C SER A 675 4.51 2.96 9.92
N MET A 676 5.09 3.23 11.08
CA MET A 676 6.55 3.35 11.27
C MET A 676 7.23 4.32 10.29
N MET A 677 6.60 5.45 9.98
CA MET A 677 7.16 6.43 9.03
C MET A 677 8.49 7.02 9.52
N ARG A 678 9.52 7.07 8.67
CA ARG A 678 10.88 7.55 8.95
C ARG A 678 11.46 8.32 7.77
N LEU A 679 12.50 9.11 8.03
CA LEU A 679 13.33 9.73 7.02
C LEU A 679 14.74 9.14 7.12
N ALA A 680 15.28 8.65 6.00
CA ALA A 680 16.67 8.22 5.92
C ALA A 680 17.60 9.44 6.05
N VAL A 681 18.45 9.46 7.07
CA VAL A 681 19.41 10.57 7.30
C VAL A 681 20.78 10.31 6.65
N GLU A 682 20.99 9.08 6.19
CA GLU A 682 22.10 8.59 5.38
C GLU A 682 21.60 7.47 4.46
N ASP A 683 22.45 6.99 3.56
CA ASP A 683 22.12 5.86 2.69
C ASP A 683 22.03 4.57 3.53
N VAL A 684 20.97 3.79 3.32
CA VAL A 684 20.67 2.59 4.11
C VAL A 684 20.49 1.39 3.18
N GLN A 685 21.32 0.38 3.37
CA GLN A 685 21.14 -0.94 2.77
C GLN A 685 20.45 -1.85 3.81
N LEU A 686 19.31 -2.43 3.47
CA LEU A 686 18.60 -3.42 4.29
C LEU A 686 19.06 -4.86 3.98
N SER A 687 18.72 -5.77 4.89
CA SER A 687 19.12 -7.19 4.82
C SER A 687 18.61 -7.94 3.58
N ASP A 688 17.52 -7.49 2.98
CA ASP A 688 16.90 -8.07 1.78
C ASP A 688 17.49 -7.52 0.46
N GLY A 689 18.48 -6.63 0.52
CA GLY A 689 19.03 -5.98 -0.67
C GLY A 689 18.36 -4.65 -1.01
N THR A 690 17.33 -4.21 -0.27
CA THR A 690 16.70 -2.91 -0.50
C THR A 690 17.64 -1.76 -0.15
N PHE A 691 17.90 -0.89 -1.13
CA PHE A 691 18.68 0.34 -0.94
C PHE A 691 17.77 1.55 -0.77
N ILE A 692 17.92 2.26 0.34
CA ILE A 692 17.16 3.46 0.70
C ILE A 692 18.11 4.66 0.68
N PRO A 693 18.01 5.55 -0.33
CA PRO A 693 18.86 6.73 -0.40
C PRO A 693 18.61 7.70 0.75
N LYS A 694 19.63 8.45 1.13
CA LYS A 694 19.53 9.59 2.04
C LYS A 694 18.44 10.56 1.59
N ASN A 695 17.71 11.10 2.57
CA ASN A 695 16.55 11.99 2.41
C ASN A 695 15.27 11.35 1.84
N THR A 696 15.22 10.02 1.75
CA THR A 696 14.03 9.27 1.33
C THR A 696 13.15 8.93 2.54
N GLY A 697 11.83 9.04 2.36
CA GLY A 697 10.87 8.57 3.34
C GLY A 697 10.78 7.05 3.35
N VAL A 698 10.48 6.46 4.50
CA VAL A 698 10.28 5.02 4.65
C VAL A 698 9.02 4.81 5.47
N ALA A 699 8.19 3.84 5.10
CA ALA A 699 7.05 3.41 5.89
C ALA A 699 6.93 1.88 5.85
N VAL A 700 6.18 1.29 6.77
CA VAL A 700 5.90 -0.15 6.80
C VAL A 700 4.43 -0.38 6.52
N SER A 701 4.11 -1.25 5.57
CA SER A 701 2.73 -1.63 5.28
C SER A 701 2.05 -2.24 6.51
N SER A 702 0.78 -1.91 6.76
CA SER A 702 -0.01 -2.51 7.86
C SER A 702 -0.88 -3.68 7.40
N HIS A 703 -0.65 -4.22 6.20
CA HIS A 703 -1.53 -5.22 5.58
C HIS A 703 -1.74 -6.50 6.42
N ARG A 704 -0.79 -6.85 7.29
CA ARG A 704 -0.91 -8.01 8.21
C ARG A 704 -2.10 -7.94 9.15
N MET A 705 -2.65 -6.76 9.39
CA MET A 705 -3.88 -6.58 10.17
C MET A 705 -5.13 -7.16 9.47
N TRP A 706 -5.06 -7.41 8.16
CA TRP A 706 -6.14 -8.03 7.37
C TRP A 706 -5.72 -9.34 6.70
N ASP A 707 -4.56 -9.88 7.08
CA ASP A 707 -4.01 -11.09 6.49
C ASP A 707 -4.83 -12.32 6.94
N PRO A 708 -5.41 -13.09 6.01
CA PRO A 708 -6.21 -14.29 6.33
C PRO A 708 -5.38 -15.39 7.01
N ASP A 709 -4.06 -15.42 6.83
CA ASP A 709 -3.18 -16.39 7.49
C ASP A 709 -3.02 -16.10 8.99
N LEU A 710 -3.25 -14.83 9.39
CA LEU A 710 -3.19 -14.39 10.78
C LEU A 710 -4.57 -14.29 11.43
N HIS A 711 -5.57 -13.91 10.66
CA HIS A 711 -6.91 -13.59 11.14
C HIS A 711 -7.95 -14.36 10.33
N HIS A 712 -8.50 -15.43 10.90
CA HIS A 712 -9.63 -16.16 10.31
C HIS A 712 -10.80 -15.21 10.01
N ASP A 713 -11.29 -15.22 8.78
CA ASP A 713 -12.30 -14.28 8.28
C ASP A 713 -11.93 -12.82 8.61
N PRO A 714 -10.88 -12.26 7.98
CA PRO A 714 -10.31 -10.98 8.37
C PRO A 714 -11.21 -9.79 8.05
N ASN A 715 -12.22 -9.98 7.19
CA ASN A 715 -13.17 -8.96 6.77
C ASN A 715 -14.42 -8.91 7.66
N HIS A 716 -14.66 -9.96 8.46
CA HIS A 716 -15.71 -9.98 9.46
C HIS A 716 -15.24 -9.40 10.79
N TRP A 717 -16.09 -8.56 11.39
CA TRP A 717 -15.83 -7.99 12.72
C TRP A 717 -16.28 -9.00 13.79
N ASP A 718 -15.33 -9.56 14.55
CA ASP A 718 -15.62 -10.41 15.73
C ASP A 718 -15.12 -9.71 17.00
N GLY A 719 -16.03 -9.08 17.75
CA GLY A 719 -15.72 -8.41 19.02
C GLY A 719 -15.06 -9.33 20.06
N PHE A 720 -15.22 -10.65 19.96
CA PHE A 720 -14.62 -11.64 20.84
C PHE A 720 -13.27 -12.17 20.33
N ARG A 721 -12.79 -11.78 19.14
CA ARG A 721 -11.58 -12.34 18.51
C ARG A 721 -10.37 -12.34 19.43
N PHE A 722 -10.06 -11.18 20.03
CA PHE A 722 -8.93 -11.04 20.94
C PHE A 722 -9.28 -11.43 22.39
N TYR A 723 -10.56 -11.58 22.72
CA TYR A 723 -10.99 -12.13 24.00
C TYR A 723 -10.69 -13.63 24.06
N LYS A 724 -11.19 -14.40 23.07
CA LYS A 724 -10.93 -15.85 22.89
C LYS A 724 -9.44 -16.16 22.76
N MET A 725 -8.68 -15.27 22.12
CA MET A 725 -7.23 -15.43 21.97
C MET A 725 -6.47 -15.48 23.32
N ARG A 726 -7.05 -14.96 24.41
CA ARG A 726 -6.44 -14.98 25.75
C ARG A 726 -6.51 -16.36 26.42
N ASP A 727 -7.31 -17.28 25.89
CA ASP A 727 -7.38 -18.65 26.39
C ASP A 727 -6.08 -19.43 26.09
N ASP A 728 -5.32 -18.97 25.09
CA ASP A 728 -3.96 -19.42 24.82
C ASP A 728 -2.97 -18.61 25.70
N PRO A 729 -2.27 -19.24 26.66
CA PRO A 729 -1.31 -18.55 27.53
C PRO A 729 -0.21 -17.83 26.75
N GLY A 730 0.20 -18.35 25.59
CA GLY A 730 1.21 -17.75 24.73
C GLY A 730 0.74 -16.47 24.03
N LYS A 731 -0.59 -16.25 23.94
CA LYS A 731 -1.18 -15.12 23.22
C LYS A 731 -1.85 -14.08 24.11
N GLN A 732 -1.82 -14.23 25.43
CA GLN A 732 -2.42 -13.26 26.36
C GLN A 732 -1.89 -11.84 26.20
N ASN A 733 -0.58 -11.68 26.00
CA ASN A 733 0.04 -10.37 25.79
C ASN A 733 -0.32 -9.78 24.43
N VAL A 734 -0.21 -10.59 23.37
CA VAL A 734 -0.51 -10.12 21.99
C VAL A 734 -1.98 -9.75 21.81
N SER A 735 -2.87 -10.26 22.66
CA SER A 735 -4.31 -9.97 22.64
C SER A 735 -4.67 -8.58 23.20
N GLN A 736 -3.75 -7.91 23.93
CA GLN A 736 -4.05 -6.62 24.54
C GLN A 736 -4.04 -5.50 23.50
N LEU A 737 -4.97 -4.54 23.62
CA LEU A 737 -5.05 -3.37 22.73
C LEU A 737 -3.71 -2.64 22.59
N VAL A 738 -3.00 -2.48 23.70
CA VAL A 738 -1.73 -1.73 23.79
C VAL A 738 -0.51 -2.51 23.29
N PHE A 739 -0.68 -3.76 22.88
CA PHE A 739 0.40 -4.58 22.35
C PHE A 739 0.70 -4.23 20.89
N ALA A 740 1.95 -3.89 20.63
CA ALA A 740 2.45 -3.51 19.32
C ALA A 740 3.37 -4.61 18.76
N SER A 741 3.15 -4.99 17.50
CA SER A 741 3.97 -5.97 16.79
C SER A 741 4.01 -5.66 15.29
N PRO A 742 4.91 -6.30 14.52
CA PRO A 742 4.88 -6.24 13.05
C PRO A 742 3.54 -6.71 12.44
N ASP A 743 2.80 -7.57 13.15
CA ASP A 743 1.49 -8.07 12.73
C ASP A 743 0.35 -7.09 13.05
N TYR A 744 0.58 -6.16 13.99
CA TYR A 744 -0.42 -5.23 14.48
C TYR A 744 0.20 -3.85 14.76
N LEU A 745 0.20 -3.00 13.73
CA LEU A 745 0.97 -1.75 13.68
C LEU A 745 0.18 -0.48 14.01
N ALA A 746 -1.04 -0.60 14.55
CA ALA A 746 -1.90 0.55 14.83
C ALA A 746 -1.32 1.55 15.85
N PHE A 747 -0.45 1.09 16.76
CA PHE A 747 0.31 1.94 17.68
C PHE A 747 1.78 2.08 17.25
N GLY A 748 2.15 1.72 16.02
CA GLY A 748 3.54 1.64 15.58
C GLY A 748 4.32 0.50 16.24
N TYR A 749 5.64 0.49 16.10
CA TYR A 749 6.50 -0.56 16.64
C TYR A 749 7.93 -0.05 16.94
N GLY A 750 8.64 -0.70 17.87
CA GLY A 750 9.99 -0.30 18.31
C GLY A 750 10.03 0.86 19.29
N GLN A 751 11.17 1.57 19.34
CA GLN A 751 11.39 2.73 20.22
C GLN A 751 10.43 3.90 19.97
N ASN A 752 9.91 4.00 18.74
CA ASN A 752 8.94 5.04 18.36
C ASN A 752 7.50 4.49 18.30
N ALA A 753 7.22 3.34 18.92
CA ALA A 753 5.84 2.94 19.19
C ALA A 753 5.15 4.02 20.02
N CYS A 754 3.85 4.24 19.78
CA CYS A 754 3.05 5.28 20.39
C CYS A 754 3.24 5.29 21.91
N PRO A 755 3.84 6.35 22.48
CA PRO A 755 4.10 6.41 23.91
C PRO A 755 2.80 6.61 24.71
N GLY A 756 1.77 7.22 24.10
CA GLY A 756 0.46 7.48 24.72
C GLY A 756 -0.53 6.33 24.69
N ARG A 757 -0.19 5.16 24.13
CA ARG A 757 -1.15 4.05 23.91
C ARG A 757 -1.86 3.55 25.17
N PHE A 758 -1.19 3.59 26.32
CA PHE A 758 -1.80 3.21 27.61
C PHE A 758 -2.82 4.24 28.08
N PHE A 759 -2.52 5.53 27.89
CA PHE A 759 -3.45 6.60 28.19
C PHE A 759 -4.67 6.53 27.27
N ALA A 760 -4.47 6.42 25.95
CA ALA A 760 -5.57 6.28 24.98
C ALA A 760 -6.45 5.07 25.26
N SER A 761 -5.86 3.91 25.60
CA SER A 761 -6.62 2.71 25.99
C SER A 761 -7.51 2.98 27.22
N ASN A 762 -6.95 3.59 28.27
CA ASN A 762 -7.72 3.91 29.47
C ASN A 762 -8.83 4.92 29.20
N GLU A 763 -8.52 6.00 28.48
CA GLU A 763 -9.46 7.06 28.12
C GLU A 763 -10.65 6.51 27.32
N ILE A 764 -10.39 5.69 26.31
CA ILE A 764 -11.43 5.05 25.49
C ILE A 764 -12.27 4.08 26.30
N LYS A 765 -11.64 3.26 27.16
CA LYS A 765 -12.37 2.32 28.02
C LYS A 765 -13.28 3.03 29.00
N ILE A 766 -12.82 4.11 29.64
CA ILE A 766 -13.64 4.91 30.56
C ILE A 766 -14.84 5.52 29.82
N ALA A 767 -14.60 6.13 28.66
CA ALA A 767 -15.66 6.70 27.84
C ALA A 767 -16.70 5.64 27.42
N LEU A 768 -16.25 4.52 26.83
CA LEU A 768 -17.14 3.44 26.41
C LEU A 768 -17.88 2.80 27.57
N ALA A 769 -17.20 2.53 28.69
CA ALA A 769 -17.82 1.92 29.86
C ALA A 769 -19.00 2.76 30.35
N GLN A 770 -18.86 4.09 30.38
CA GLN A 770 -19.94 4.97 30.79
C GLN A 770 -21.03 5.13 29.71
N ILE A 771 -20.67 5.21 28.43
CA ILE A 771 -21.66 5.26 27.34
C ILE A 771 -22.53 3.99 27.37
N ILE A 772 -21.90 2.81 27.42
CA ILE A 772 -22.55 1.50 27.36
C ILE A 772 -23.46 1.24 28.58
N THR A 773 -23.07 1.68 29.77
CA THR A 773 -23.82 1.44 31.02
C THR A 773 -24.89 2.49 31.32
N LYS A 774 -24.82 3.68 30.70
CA LYS A 774 -25.75 4.78 30.97
C LYS A 774 -26.70 5.09 29.81
N TYR A 775 -26.38 4.66 28.59
CA TYR A 775 -27.14 5.02 27.39
C TYR A 775 -27.46 3.79 26.52
N ASP A 776 -28.59 3.87 25.82
CA ASP A 776 -28.82 3.10 24.60
C ASP A 776 -28.44 3.97 23.40
N PHE A 777 -27.82 3.37 22.39
CA PHE A 777 -27.47 4.04 21.15
C PHE A 777 -27.61 3.10 19.95
N GLU A 778 -27.95 3.66 18.79
CA GLU A 778 -28.09 2.95 17.52
C GLU A 778 -27.79 3.89 16.34
N LEU A 779 -27.45 3.33 15.18
CA LEU A 779 -27.32 4.14 13.97
C LEU A 779 -28.67 4.74 13.60
N GLN A 780 -28.67 6.01 13.21
CA GLN A 780 -29.87 6.64 12.66
C GLN A 780 -30.29 5.89 11.38
N GLU A 781 -31.59 5.61 11.24
CA GLU A 781 -32.13 4.94 10.06
C GLU A 781 -31.67 5.61 8.75
N GLY A 782 -31.25 4.80 7.78
CA GLY A 782 -30.68 5.26 6.52
C GLY A 782 -29.18 5.65 6.57
N SER A 783 -28.56 5.63 7.75
CA SER A 783 -27.11 5.87 7.87
C SER A 783 -26.31 4.65 7.42
N VAL A 784 -25.44 4.84 6.43
CA VAL A 784 -24.51 3.80 5.96
C VAL A 784 -23.09 4.25 6.27
N PRO A 785 -22.43 3.69 7.31
CA PRO A 785 -21.08 4.10 7.67
C PRO A 785 -20.09 3.92 6.52
N GLN A 786 -19.40 4.99 6.15
CA GLN A 786 -18.36 4.99 5.11
C GLN A 786 -16.96 5.14 5.71
N ILE A 787 -15.97 4.58 5.02
CA ILE A 787 -14.55 4.82 5.29
C ILE A 787 -14.00 5.67 4.16
N HIS A 788 -13.59 6.90 4.48
CA HIS A 788 -12.94 7.79 3.54
C HIS A 788 -11.44 7.49 3.51
N LYS A 789 -10.93 7.22 2.31
CA LYS A 789 -9.52 6.95 2.05
C LYS A 789 -8.85 8.21 1.51
N HIS A 790 -7.78 8.67 2.14
CA HIS A 790 -7.00 9.83 1.67
C HIS A 790 -5.52 9.61 1.94
N GLY A 791 -4.72 9.48 0.87
CA GLY A 791 -3.31 9.08 0.99
C GLY A 791 -3.20 7.75 1.74
N PHE A 792 -2.42 7.73 2.82
CA PHE A 792 -2.35 6.57 3.72
C PHE A 792 -3.47 6.50 4.75
N GLY A 793 -4.26 7.57 4.91
CA GLY A 793 -5.24 7.71 5.97
C GLY A 793 -6.55 7.00 5.68
N LEU A 794 -7.08 6.34 6.71
CA LEU A 794 -8.45 5.84 6.76
C LEU A 794 -9.23 6.64 7.80
N ARG A 795 -10.24 7.39 7.37
CA ARG A 795 -11.09 8.22 8.24
C ARG A 795 -12.51 7.68 8.26
N GLY A 796 -13.10 7.58 9.45
CA GLY A 796 -14.52 7.27 9.57
C GLY A 796 -15.38 8.43 9.04
N ASP A 797 -16.60 8.11 8.59
CA ASP A 797 -17.59 9.08 8.11
C ASP A 797 -17.84 10.20 9.14
N PRO A 798 -17.51 11.47 8.80
CA PRO A 798 -17.70 12.60 9.72
C PRO A 798 -19.16 13.00 9.88
N LEU A 799 -20.06 12.60 8.97
CA LEU A 799 -21.47 12.97 8.97
C LEU A 799 -22.37 11.93 9.65
N LEU A 800 -21.77 10.87 10.22
CA LEU A 800 -22.50 9.76 10.79
C LEU A 800 -23.33 10.21 12.00
N LYS A 801 -24.63 9.91 11.96
CA LYS A 801 -25.59 10.25 13.01
C LYS A 801 -25.93 9.04 13.86
N LEU A 802 -25.93 9.22 15.17
CA LEU A 802 -26.42 8.23 16.13
C LEU A 802 -27.73 8.72 16.73
N ARG A 803 -28.62 7.79 17.03
CA ARG A 803 -29.70 8.00 17.99
C ARG A 803 -29.20 7.56 19.35
N VAL A 804 -29.52 8.33 20.38
CA VAL A 804 -29.13 8.04 21.76
C VAL A 804 -30.28 8.35 22.72
N ARG A 805 -30.35 7.62 23.83
CA ARG A 805 -31.20 7.92 24.97
C ARG A 805 -30.56 7.46 26.28
N ARG A 806 -30.87 8.14 27.39
CA ARG A 806 -30.47 7.74 28.74
C ARG A 806 -31.26 6.50 29.16
N LEU A 807 -30.59 5.54 29.80
CA LEU A 807 -31.24 4.37 30.41
C LEU A 807 -32.08 4.79 31.63
N ALA A 808 -33.29 4.24 31.75
CA ALA A 808 -34.24 4.58 32.82
C ALA A 808 -33.78 4.15 34.23
N LYS A 809 -32.90 3.16 34.32
CA LYS A 809 -32.10 2.83 35.50
C LYS A 809 -30.66 2.66 35.01
N GLY A 810 -29.73 3.49 35.50
CA GLY A 810 -28.31 3.21 35.31
C GLY A 810 -27.99 1.85 35.95
N ILE A 811 -27.28 1.00 35.23
CA ILE A 811 -26.86 -0.32 35.72
C ILE A 811 -25.60 -0.18 36.55
#